data_AF-A0A661AIL7-F1
#
_entry.id   AF-A0A661AIL7-F1
#
_cell.length_a   1.000
_cell.length_b   1.000
_cell.length_c   1.000
_cell.angle_alpha   90.00
_cell.angle_beta   90.00
_cell.angle_gamma   90.00
#
_symmetry.space_group_name_H-M   'P 1'
#
loop_
_entity.id
_entity.type
_entity.pdbx_description
1 polymer ?
#
loop_
_entity_poly.entity_id
_entity_poly.type
_entity_poly.pdbx_seq_one_letter_code
_entity_poly.pdbx_strand_id
1 'polypeptide(L)'
;MMVLMLFSLWHPNDSLSLTVVLPYLKIIPQIDGVISGEEKSGCVVLSNFCEISPREIAEPQVKTEVLAGYNAEMLYVAFICYEDDVTKIRGTFTGRDKFVPGDDAVIIVLNTTGDLSENYYLSITPANVIYDAIATIDGMNCNRFDFEFKARAKIHRNCWVAEFSIPFSSLKIEKGKKHVFRAHFYRGRRGLALYSWVPLRNDDPAPMKRAGYLILEEDILPVRKRVFLMPYLSLSQEDSFSGIRTKAGITGKYKIASNYELDFTFYPDFSQVETDAYQIEVNTPYALYYPEKRPFFYNGISFLMTPLNVVYTRTINNPVFGTKITGAFSGYRFYFLSALDRNTVWVVPQEDGSEIVASNRSSYSTILRGGKEIFSASYVGVVVLDRELRSGYSRVMGGDFTLRFLRHFTMGYYGYYSFTQELEDTLLFQGFDGEYLRGWAQYVDFSALYRYLYSSFQYEGVSPSFRSDLGYIYKNNYRRINAELKPIFYLYRFGIISLSPGMNYSYEKNFDGVEKYRGLRLYVSTDLKGGNTFTISYENYSERFLNVEFPHNRTFSFQFFLFPFEWASTEFSFSAGKGIMYEDPPFSVYKSLWSIYLSLNPSYNFNITFSASTSSGYENMFKQKIYQASVLVSKINLGLSPSLSVRLINQYSSDSGTLSIYPLISYLPTPFDIFYVGCILDCSLKSSLRLLKYQAFVKVQHQFKL
;
A
#
# COMPACT_ATOMS: atom_id res chain seq x y z
N MET A 1 27.39 4.01 -26.65
CA MET A 1 28.43 4.86 -25.98
C MET A 1 28.40 6.33 -26.42
N MET A 2 27.32 6.83 -27.07
CA MET A 2 27.23 8.22 -27.58
C MET A 2 26.01 9.00 -27.03
N VAL A 3 25.29 8.44 -26.06
CA VAL A 3 24.10 9.04 -25.40
C VAL A 3 24.46 9.66 -24.03
N LEU A 4 25.67 9.43 -23.52
CA LEU A 4 26.11 9.85 -22.18
C LEU A 4 26.79 11.24 -22.13
N MET A 5 27.11 11.87 -23.27
CA MET A 5 27.89 13.13 -23.31
C MET A 5 27.08 14.41 -23.48
N LEU A 6 25.75 14.35 -23.65
CA LEU A 6 24.91 15.55 -23.86
C LEU A 6 24.15 16.04 -22.62
N PHE A 7 24.29 15.39 -21.46
CA PHE A 7 23.54 15.73 -20.24
C PHE A 7 24.35 16.47 -19.16
N SER A 8 25.61 16.84 -19.40
CA SER A 8 26.49 17.47 -18.40
C SER A 8 26.33 18.99 -18.25
N LEU A 9 25.32 19.60 -18.87
CA LEU A 9 25.09 21.05 -18.81
C LEU A 9 23.62 21.36 -18.53
N TRP A 10 23.09 20.86 -17.41
CA TRP A 10 21.84 21.41 -16.89
C TRP A 10 21.71 21.23 -15.38
N HIS A 11 22.22 22.20 -14.64
CA HIS A 11 21.77 22.46 -13.27
C HIS A 11 20.86 23.69 -13.31
N PRO A 12 19.53 23.54 -13.30
CA PRO A 12 18.68 24.63 -12.86
C PRO A 12 18.99 24.88 -11.39
N ASN A 13 19.34 26.13 -11.05
CA ASN A 13 19.46 26.60 -9.66
C ASN A 13 18.14 26.31 -8.91
N ASP A 14 18.12 25.30 -8.04
CA ASP A 14 17.02 25.02 -7.10
C ASP A 14 17.14 25.94 -5.87
N SER A 15 16.80 27.22 -6.02
CA SER A 15 17.03 28.26 -4.99
C SER A 15 15.84 28.53 -4.05
N LEU A 16 15.04 27.51 -3.69
CA LEU A 16 13.82 27.68 -2.86
C LEU A 16 13.75 26.81 -1.60
N SER A 17 14.80 26.06 -1.26
CA SER A 17 14.75 25.17 -0.10
C SER A 17 14.92 25.93 1.22
N LEU A 18 13.88 25.93 2.06
CA LEU A 18 13.93 26.45 3.43
C LEU A 18 14.96 25.66 4.25
N THR A 19 15.82 26.34 5.00
CA THR A 19 16.80 25.69 5.89
C THR A 19 16.59 26.18 7.31
N VAL A 20 16.52 25.24 8.26
CA VAL A 20 16.25 25.49 9.67
C VAL A 20 17.23 24.71 10.52
N VAL A 21 17.91 25.39 11.45
CA VAL A 21 18.68 24.73 12.51
C VAL A 21 17.73 24.38 13.64
N LEU A 22 17.63 23.10 13.99
CA LEU A 22 16.79 22.68 15.12
C LEU A 22 17.51 22.99 16.43
N PRO A 23 16.80 23.42 17.49
CA PRO A 23 17.40 23.60 18.81
C PRO A 23 17.57 22.25 19.53
N TYR A 24 18.67 22.13 20.28
CA TYR A 24 18.87 21.03 21.23
C TYR A 24 18.06 21.31 22.52
N LEU A 25 17.11 20.44 22.82
CA LEU A 25 16.14 20.60 23.90
C LEU A 25 16.75 20.21 25.25
N LYS A 26 16.68 21.13 26.21
CA LYS A 26 17.01 20.87 27.63
C LYS A 26 15.82 20.34 28.42
N ILE A 27 14.62 20.79 28.06
CA ILE A 27 13.35 20.34 28.63
C ILE A 27 12.76 19.38 27.61
N ILE A 28 12.51 18.14 28.03
CA ILE A 28 11.97 17.09 27.16
C ILE A 28 10.45 17.21 27.15
N PRO A 29 9.81 17.43 25.97
CA PRO A 29 8.37 17.54 25.89
C PRO A 29 7.65 16.26 26.31
N GLN A 30 6.54 16.38 27.04
CA GLN A 30 5.64 15.27 27.30
C GLN A 30 4.64 15.13 26.15
N ILE A 31 4.53 13.93 25.57
CA ILE A 31 3.61 13.66 24.46
C ILE A 31 2.19 13.40 25.01
N ASP A 32 1.49 14.47 25.39
CA ASP A 32 0.19 14.43 26.06
C ASP A 32 -0.93 15.24 25.36
N GLY A 33 -0.58 15.98 24.31
CA GLY A 33 -1.42 16.88 23.53
C GLY A 33 -1.54 18.29 24.11
N VAL A 34 -0.71 18.68 25.08
CA VAL A 34 -0.74 19.98 25.77
C VAL A 34 0.66 20.58 25.80
N ILE A 35 0.85 21.68 25.07
CA ILE A 35 2.14 22.36 25.00
C ILE A 35 2.23 23.43 26.09
N SER A 36 3.18 23.29 27.01
CA SER A 36 3.51 24.31 28.01
C SER A 36 4.29 25.49 27.41
N GLY A 37 4.32 26.62 28.12
CA GLY A 37 5.10 27.79 27.70
C GLY A 37 6.61 27.53 27.59
N GLU A 38 7.15 26.73 28.51
CA GLU A 38 8.55 26.33 28.54
C GLU A 38 8.91 25.43 27.34
N GLU A 39 8.11 24.39 27.07
CA GLU A 39 8.28 23.52 25.89
C GLU A 39 8.22 24.32 24.58
N LYS A 40 7.25 25.25 24.46
CA LYS A 40 7.13 26.10 23.27
C LYS A 40 8.36 26.98 23.08
N SER A 41 8.87 27.61 24.14
CA SER A 41 10.03 28.50 24.08
C SER A 41 11.34 27.80 23.72
N GLY A 42 11.46 26.50 24.00
CA GLY A 42 12.65 25.70 23.67
C GLY A 42 12.70 25.24 22.21
N CYS A 43 11.59 25.32 21.47
CA CYS A 43 11.46 24.81 20.10
C CYS A 43 11.57 25.94 19.05
N VAL A 44 11.95 25.57 17.82
CA VAL A 44 11.79 26.47 16.67
C VAL A 44 10.33 26.43 16.20
N VAL A 45 9.79 27.58 15.78
CA VAL A 45 8.43 27.71 15.25
C VAL A 45 8.47 27.84 13.72
N LEU A 46 7.78 26.94 13.02
CA LEU A 46 7.62 26.91 11.58
C LEU A 46 6.17 27.28 11.23
N SER A 47 5.94 28.47 10.70
CA SER A 47 4.59 29.03 10.48
C SER A 47 4.25 29.34 9.02
N ASN A 48 5.19 29.18 8.09
CA ASN A 48 5.03 29.56 6.69
C ASN A 48 4.25 28.51 5.87
N PHE A 49 3.05 28.15 6.31
CA PHE A 49 2.20 27.21 5.58
C PHE A 49 1.48 27.87 4.40
N CYS A 50 1.38 27.14 3.29
CA CYS A 50 0.56 27.50 2.13
C CYS A 50 -0.39 26.36 1.78
N GLU A 51 -1.52 26.69 1.15
CA GLU A 51 -2.38 25.70 0.50
C GLU A 51 -1.73 25.23 -0.80
N ILE A 52 -1.63 23.92 -1.00
CA ILE A 52 -1.08 23.30 -2.22
C ILE A 52 -2.16 22.54 -3.01
N SER A 53 -3.24 22.16 -2.33
CA SER A 53 -4.45 21.63 -2.94
C SER A 53 -5.66 22.14 -2.13
N PRO A 54 -6.76 22.56 -2.77
CA PRO A 54 -6.98 22.59 -4.21
C PRO A 54 -6.38 23.81 -4.90
N ARG A 55 -6.00 24.88 -4.18
CA ARG A 55 -5.40 26.08 -4.76
C ARG A 55 -3.89 26.04 -4.53
N GLU A 56 -3.10 25.99 -5.60
CA GLU A 56 -1.64 25.91 -5.51
C GLU A 56 -1.03 27.21 -4.97
N ILE A 57 -0.19 27.08 -3.94
CA ILE A 57 0.61 28.16 -3.31
C ILE A 57 -0.30 29.33 -2.90
N ALA A 58 -1.49 29.03 -2.40
CA ALA A 58 -2.44 30.02 -1.91
C ALA A 58 -2.30 30.20 -0.39
N GLU A 59 -2.81 31.32 0.13
CA GLU A 59 -2.91 31.52 1.58
C GLU A 59 -3.88 30.49 2.19
N PRO A 60 -3.48 29.78 3.26
CA PRO A 60 -4.33 28.80 3.90
C PRO A 60 -5.50 29.50 4.61
N GLN A 61 -6.68 28.87 4.62
CA GLN A 61 -7.85 29.44 5.28
C GLN A 61 -7.72 29.53 6.79
N VAL A 62 -6.92 28.66 7.39
CA VAL A 62 -6.65 28.63 8.83
C VAL A 62 -5.16 28.44 9.07
N LYS A 63 -4.68 29.03 10.16
CA LYS A 63 -3.26 28.98 10.53
C LYS A 63 -2.85 27.57 10.97
N THR A 64 -1.61 27.20 10.65
CA THR A 64 -0.94 26.00 11.19
C THR A 64 0.47 26.39 11.60
N GLU A 65 0.91 25.95 12.77
CA GLU A 65 2.30 26.09 13.25
C GLU A 65 2.89 24.70 13.51
N VAL A 66 4.18 24.54 13.27
CA VAL A 66 4.96 23.39 13.71
C VAL A 66 6.03 23.85 14.69
N LEU A 67 6.11 23.21 15.84
CA LEU A 67 7.20 23.31 16.79
C LEU A 67 8.15 22.13 16.56
N ALA A 68 9.45 22.38 16.48
CA ALA A 68 10.43 21.31 16.33
C ALA A 68 11.67 21.53 17.20
N GLY A 69 12.27 20.42 17.64
CA GLY A 69 13.50 20.37 18.41
C GLY A 69 13.97 18.93 18.57
N TYR A 70 15.16 18.72 19.12
CA TYR A 70 15.70 17.36 19.31
C TYR A 70 16.55 17.28 20.57
N ASN A 71 16.83 16.07 21.03
CA ASN A 71 17.92 15.80 21.98
C ASN A 71 18.81 14.70 21.42
N ALA A 72 19.72 14.12 22.20
CA ALA A 72 20.60 13.04 21.73
C ALA A 72 19.86 11.78 21.22
N GLU A 73 18.60 11.54 21.62
CA GLU A 73 17.89 10.29 21.34
C GLU A 73 16.70 10.43 20.40
N MET A 74 16.03 11.58 20.37
CA MET A 74 14.76 11.76 19.68
C MET A 74 14.64 13.11 18.97
N LEU A 75 13.89 13.09 17.89
CA LEU A 75 13.29 14.27 17.25
C LEU A 75 11.90 14.50 17.82
N TYR A 76 11.62 15.73 18.24
CA TYR A 76 10.32 16.18 18.73
C TYR A 76 9.68 17.13 17.73
N VAL A 77 8.41 16.87 17.39
CA VAL A 77 7.63 17.69 16.48
C VAL A 77 6.23 17.85 17.06
N ALA A 78 5.70 19.08 17.11
CA ALA A 78 4.32 19.33 17.47
C ALA A 78 3.63 20.22 16.44
N PHE A 79 2.40 19.88 16.07
CA PHE A 79 1.54 20.69 15.22
C PHE A 79 0.51 21.42 16.07
N ILE A 80 0.33 22.70 15.82
CA ILE A 80 -0.78 23.50 16.34
C ILE A 80 -1.68 23.86 15.15
N CYS A 81 -2.81 23.16 15.05
CA CYS A 81 -3.74 23.26 13.94
C CYS A 81 -4.93 24.11 14.34
N TYR A 82 -4.89 25.41 14.05
CA TYR A 82 -5.98 26.33 14.37
C TYR A 82 -7.25 26.01 13.57
N GLU A 83 -8.39 26.23 14.19
CA GLU A 83 -9.71 26.13 13.57
C GLU A 83 -10.66 27.20 14.11
N ASP A 84 -11.47 27.78 13.23
CA ASP A 84 -12.54 28.71 13.62
C ASP A 84 -13.64 27.99 14.41
N ASP A 85 -13.88 26.73 14.07
CA ASP A 85 -14.88 25.86 14.69
C ASP A 85 -14.34 24.43 14.74
N VAL A 86 -14.03 23.97 15.95
CA VAL A 86 -13.46 22.64 16.22
C VAL A 86 -14.49 21.51 16.09
N THR A 87 -15.80 21.81 16.07
CA THR A 87 -16.85 20.80 15.90
C THR A 87 -16.90 20.24 14.47
N LYS A 88 -16.27 20.94 13.53
CA LYS A 88 -16.14 20.52 12.12
C LYS A 88 -14.85 19.76 11.84
N ILE A 89 -14.04 19.45 12.85
CA ILE A 89 -12.85 18.62 12.65
C ILE A 89 -13.31 17.19 12.33
N ARG A 90 -12.76 16.60 11.27
CA ARG A 90 -13.03 15.19 10.93
C ARG A 90 -11.96 14.30 11.52
N GLY A 91 -12.37 13.20 12.15
CA GLY A 91 -11.44 12.16 12.57
C GLY A 91 -12.19 10.89 12.94
N THR A 92 -11.79 9.81 12.29
CA THR A 92 -12.35 8.48 12.42
C THR A 92 -11.47 7.66 13.34
N PHE A 93 -12.05 7.00 14.34
CA PHE A 93 -11.32 5.99 15.09
C PHE A 93 -11.14 4.73 14.28
N THR A 94 -9.91 4.35 14.03
CA THR A 94 -9.56 3.08 13.41
C THR A 94 -8.37 2.47 14.14
N GLY A 95 -8.00 1.24 13.77
CA GLY A 95 -6.70 0.72 14.16
C GLY A 95 -5.58 1.50 13.45
N ARG A 96 -4.36 1.44 13.99
CA ARG A 96 -3.15 1.97 13.33
C ARG A 96 -3.10 1.57 11.85
N ASP A 97 -2.63 2.50 11.03
CA ASP A 97 -2.48 2.43 9.57
C ASP A 97 -3.77 2.32 8.75
N LYS A 98 -4.94 2.53 9.38
CA LYS A 98 -6.20 2.62 8.65
C LYS A 98 -6.61 4.08 8.49
N PHE A 99 -5.94 4.73 7.55
CA PHE A 99 -6.29 6.08 7.11
C PHE A 99 -7.70 6.11 6.50
N VAL A 100 -8.51 7.08 6.89
CA VAL A 100 -9.79 7.37 6.26
C VAL A 100 -9.61 8.64 5.44
N PRO A 101 -9.76 8.56 4.10
CA PRO A 101 -9.69 9.75 3.27
C PRO A 101 -10.68 10.81 3.76
N GLY A 102 -10.29 12.08 3.67
CA GLY A 102 -11.12 13.21 4.09
C GLY A 102 -11.06 13.57 5.57
N ASP A 103 -10.48 12.74 6.44
CA ASP A 103 -10.22 13.12 7.82
C ASP A 103 -9.16 14.25 7.91
N ASP A 104 -9.20 15.03 8.99
CA ASP A 104 -8.09 15.89 9.34
C ASP A 104 -6.90 15.03 9.77
N ALA A 105 -5.71 15.40 9.31
CA ALA A 105 -4.47 14.72 9.67
C ALA A 105 -3.29 15.68 9.54
N VAL A 106 -2.27 15.47 10.37
CA VAL A 106 -0.96 16.08 10.18
C VAL A 106 0.02 15.00 9.76
N ILE A 107 0.89 15.33 8.81
CA ILE A 107 1.81 14.38 8.19
C ILE A 107 3.21 14.98 8.23
N ILE A 108 4.16 14.23 8.77
CA ILE A 108 5.59 14.46 8.68
C ILE A 108 6.11 13.53 7.59
N VAL A 109 6.70 14.10 6.54
CA VAL A 109 7.48 13.34 5.57
C VAL A 109 8.94 13.66 5.80
N LEU A 110 9.72 12.67 6.25
CA LEU A 110 11.10 12.86 6.67
C LEU A 110 12.03 11.97 5.84
N ASN A 111 13.17 12.51 5.41
CA ASN A 111 14.26 11.76 4.80
C ASN A 111 15.56 12.05 5.55
N THR A 112 16.26 11.00 5.96
CA THR A 112 17.42 11.05 6.85
C THR A 112 18.69 10.42 6.28
N THR A 113 18.60 9.85 5.07
CA THR A 113 19.69 9.14 4.37
C THR A 113 20.28 9.93 3.20
N GLY A 114 19.69 11.06 2.82
CA GLY A 114 20.14 11.90 1.70
C GLY A 114 19.76 11.35 0.32
N ASP A 115 19.73 10.03 0.15
CA ASP A 115 19.07 9.36 -0.98
C ASP A 115 17.55 9.46 -0.80
N LEU A 116 16.84 9.99 -1.79
CA LEU A 116 15.41 10.32 -1.69
C LEU A 116 14.50 9.07 -1.84
N SER A 117 15.10 7.91 -1.60
CA SER A 117 14.61 6.59 -2.01
C SER A 117 13.69 5.94 -0.98
N GLU A 118 13.80 6.33 0.29
CA GLU A 118 12.90 6.00 1.39
C GLU A 118 12.56 7.29 2.13
N ASN A 119 11.28 7.63 2.16
CA ASN A 119 10.77 8.77 2.91
C ASN A 119 9.84 8.25 4.00
N TYR A 120 10.14 8.58 5.25
CA TYR A 120 9.33 8.23 6.42
C TYR A 120 8.09 9.10 6.41
N TYR A 121 6.92 8.49 6.23
CA TYR A 121 5.62 9.13 6.40
C TYR A 121 5.11 8.80 7.79
N LEU A 122 4.96 9.81 8.64
CA LEU A 122 4.46 9.67 10.01
C LEU A 122 3.28 10.62 10.16
N SER A 123 2.10 10.08 10.49
CA SER A 123 0.86 10.85 10.53
C SER A 123 0.04 10.51 11.75
N ILE A 124 -0.72 11.49 12.25
CA ILE A 124 -1.74 11.28 13.28
C ILE A 124 -2.98 12.11 12.97
N THR A 125 -4.15 11.54 13.23
CA THR A 125 -5.44 12.24 13.17
C THR A 125 -5.82 12.82 14.54
N PRO A 126 -6.77 13.78 14.61
CA PRO A 126 -7.35 14.24 15.88
C PRO A 126 -7.94 13.10 16.73
N ALA A 127 -8.30 11.97 16.10
CA ALA A 127 -8.82 10.76 16.74
C ALA A 127 -7.73 9.88 17.39
N ASN A 128 -6.47 10.33 17.44
CA ASN A 128 -5.30 9.55 17.87
C ASN A 128 -5.02 8.30 16.99
N VAL A 129 -5.51 8.29 15.76
CA VAL A 129 -5.15 7.24 14.80
C VAL A 129 -3.81 7.58 14.18
N ILE A 130 -2.84 6.70 14.38
CA ILE A 130 -1.52 6.80 13.77
C ILE A 130 -1.57 6.11 12.40
N TYR A 131 -0.95 6.75 11.40
CA TYR A 131 -0.63 6.14 10.12
C TYR A 131 0.86 6.31 9.86
N ASP A 132 1.52 5.23 9.50
CA ASP A 132 2.91 5.31 9.10
C ASP A 132 3.27 4.43 7.90
N ALA A 133 4.23 4.91 7.13
CA ALA A 133 4.64 4.28 5.88
C ALA A 133 6.05 4.68 5.47
N ILE A 134 6.65 3.84 4.63
CA ILE A 134 7.79 4.22 3.79
C ILE A 134 7.22 4.53 2.41
N ALA A 135 7.46 5.76 1.93
CA ALA A 135 7.09 6.14 0.58
C ALA A 135 8.30 6.26 -0.34
N THR A 136 8.08 5.94 -1.61
CA THR A 136 9.01 6.27 -2.70
C THR A 136 9.06 7.77 -2.97
N ILE A 137 10.00 8.17 -3.82
CA ILE A 137 10.33 9.57 -4.11
C ILE A 137 9.19 10.42 -4.70
N ASP A 138 8.26 9.78 -5.38
CA ASP A 138 7.06 10.38 -5.96
C ASP A 138 5.87 10.38 -4.99
N GLY A 139 6.03 9.77 -3.81
CA GLY A 139 4.96 9.62 -2.82
C GLY A 139 3.82 8.68 -3.26
N MET A 140 3.95 7.99 -4.40
CA MET A 140 2.87 7.17 -4.96
C MET A 140 2.83 5.77 -4.36
N ASN A 141 3.99 5.18 -4.05
CA ASN A 141 4.08 3.88 -3.38
C ASN A 141 4.37 4.06 -1.90
N CYS A 142 3.30 4.20 -1.10
CA CYS A 142 3.35 4.19 0.36
C CYS A 142 3.13 2.77 0.88
N ASN A 143 4.18 2.13 1.37
CA ASN A 143 4.06 0.85 2.06
C ASN A 143 3.98 1.13 3.55
N ARG A 144 2.90 0.66 4.20
CA ARG A 144 2.73 0.84 5.65
C ARG A 144 3.95 0.28 6.36
N PHE A 145 4.27 0.81 7.52
CA PHE A 145 5.41 0.30 8.26
C PHE A 145 5.33 0.74 9.70
N ASP A 146 5.10 -0.20 10.61
CA ASP A 146 5.05 0.09 12.04
C ASP A 146 6.40 0.62 12.57
N PHE A 147 6.53 1.95 12.62
CA PHE A 147 7.64 2.62 13.27
C PHE A 147 7.40 2.72 14.77
N GLU A 148 8.46 2.51 15.54
CA GLU A 148 8.42 2.78 16.96
C GLU A 148 8.56 4.29 17.21
N PHE A 149 7.44 4.99 17.36
CA PHE A 149 7.37 6.38 17.82
C PHE A 149 6.13 6.57 18.70
N LYS A 150 6.13 7.64 19.50
CA LYS A 150 4.93 8.04 20.25
C LYS A 150 4.33 9.26 19.59
N ALA A 151 3.02 9.27 19.47
CA ALA A 151 2.29 10.45 19.07
C ALA A 151 0.97 10.56 19.83
N ARG A 152 0.51 11.79 20.03
CA ARG A 152 -0.76 12.07 20.70
C ARG A 152 -1.42 13.30 20.12
N ALA A 153 -2.73 13.22 19.93
CA ALA A 153 -3.55 14.32 19.47
C ALA A 153 -4.59 14.71 20.54
N LYS A 154 -4.85 16.00 20.67
CA LYS A 154 -5.88 16.54 21.57
C LYS A 154 -6.57 17.74 20.94
N ILE A 155 -7.89 17.73 20.96
CA ILE A 155 -8.72 18.86 20.52
C ILE A 155 -8.89 19.82 21.69
N HIS A 156 -8.62 21.10 21.44
CA HIS A 156 -8.77 22.22 22.36
C HIS A 156 -9.91 23.13 21.88
N ARG A 157 -10.07 24.30 22.51
CA ARG A 157 -11.18 25.22 22.21
C ARG A 157 -11.14 25.84 20.80
N ASN A 158 -9.96 26.13 20.28
CA ASN A 158 -9.74 26.87 19.02
C ASN A 158 -8.68 26.23 18.10
N CYS A 159 -8.21 25.04 18.45
CA CYS A 159 -7.21 24.30 17.71
C CYS A 159 -7.27 22.83 18.09
N TRP A 160 -6.58 22.00 17.35
CA TRP A 160 -6.13 20.70 17.84
C TRP A 160 -4.60 20.64 17.77
N VAL A 161 -4.03 19.95 18.75
CA VAL A 161 -2.58 19.80 18.89
C VAL A 161 -2.24 18.35 18.67
N ALA A 162 -1.19 18.11 17.90
CA ALA A 162 -0.61 16.78 17.69
C ALA A 162 0.89 16.81 18.00
N GLU A 163 1.35 15.92 18.86
CA GLU A 163 2.73 15.85 19.31
C GLU A 163 3.34 14.51 18.91
N PHE A 164 4.61 14.53 18.54
CA PHE A 164 5.40 13.37 18.12
C PHE A 164 6.73 13.36 18.86
N SER A 165 7.12 12.19 19.37
CA SER A 165 8.49 11.88 19.74
C SER A 165 8.98 10.72 18.89
N ILE A 166 9.97 10.98 18.04
CA ILE A 166 10.49 10.07 17.03
C ILE A 166 11.91 9.67 17.44
N PRO A 167 12.12 8.44 17.97
CA PRO A 167 13.45 7.96 18.32
C PRO A 167 14.34 7.87 17.08
N PHE A 168 15.56 8.39 17.14
CA PHE A 168 16.55 8.20 16.08
C PHE A 168 16.89 6.74 15.85
N SER A 169 16.74 5.90 16.88
CA SER A 169 16.84 4.46 16.72
C SER A 169 15.82 3.88 15.77
N SER A 170 14.68 4.52 15.53
CA SER A 170 13.66 4.04 14.60
C SER A 170 13.92 4.46 13.15
N LEU A 171 14.93 5.31 12.90
CA LEU A 171 15.25 5.87 11.60
C LEU A 171 16.59 5.36 11.07
N LYS A 172 16.70 5.25 9.74
CA LYS A 172 17.97 5.02 9.07
C LYS A 172 18.69 6.34 8.88
N ILE A 173 19.78 6.55 9.59
CA ILE A 173 20.51 7.82 9.57
C ILE A 173 21.88 7.62 8.97
N GLU A 174 22.26 8.43 7.99
CA GLU A 174 23.61 8.40 7.42
C GLU A 174 24.65 8.90 8.44
N LYS A 175 25.82 8.27 8.46
CA LYS A 175 26.92 8.65 9.36
C LYS A 175 27.71 9.82 8.76
N GLY A 176 27.82 10.94 9.48
CA GLY A 176 28.57 12.12 9.03
C GLY A 176 28.67 13.21 10.11
N LYS A 177 29.47 14.26 9.88
CA LYS A 177 29.73 15.34 10.85
C LYS A 177 28.59 16.37 11.01
N LYS A 178 27.56 16.32 10.15
CA LYS A 178 26.34 17.13 10.25
C LYS A 178 25.15 16.27 9.86
N HIS A 179 24.18 16.14 10.76
CA HIS A 179 22.95 15.41 10.47
C HIS A 179 21.98 16.38 9.80
N VAL A 180 21.80 16.23 8.49
CA VAL A 180 20.91 17.06 7.69
C VAL A 180 19.74 16.21 7.24
N PHE A 181 18.55 16.51 7.75
CA PHE A 181 17.33 15.84 7.33
C PHE A 181 16.57 16.72 6.35
N ARG A 182 15.83 16.09 5.44
CA ARG A 182 14.84 16.78 4.60
C ARG A 182 13.45 16.51 5.17
N ALA A 183 12.61 17.53 5.24
CA ALA A 183 11.27 17.38 5.77
C ALA A 183 10.21 18.18 4.99
N HIS A 184 9.04 17.56 4.84
CA HIS A 184 7.79 18.26 4.62
C HIS A 184 6.88 18.08 5.82
N PHE A 185 6.17 19.14 6.17
CA PHE A 185 5.11 19.12 7.17
C PHE A 185 3.81 19.48 6.48
N TYR A 186 2.85 18.56 6.51
CA TYR A 186 1.54 18.76 5.92
C TYR A 186 0.42 18.75 6.95
N ARG A 187 -0.67 19.44 6.61
CA ARG A 187 -1.97 19.29 7.26
C ARG A 187 -3.02 19.04 6.18
N GLY A 188 -3.62 17.85 6.18
CA GLY A 188 -4.87 17.59 5.50
C GLY A 188 -6.02 18.11 6.35
N ARG A 189 -6.91 18.92 5.78
CA ARG A 189 -8.04 19.54 6.50
C ARG A 189 -9.36 19.13 5.86
N ARG A 190 -10.16 18.30 6.53
CA ARG A 190 -11.55 17.93 6.18
C ARG A 190 -11.78 17.42 4.74
N GLY A 191 -10.75 16.86 4.09
CA GLY A 191 -10.77 16.56 2.66
C GLY A 191 -10.94 17.80 1.77
N LEU A 192 -10.88 19.00 2.34
CA LEU A 192 -11.07 20.28 1.66
C LEU A 192 -9.78 20.84 1.11
N ALA A 193 -8.70 20.71 1.88
CA ALA A 193 -7.43 21.33 1.55
C ALA A 193 -6.24 20.56 2.12
N LEU A 194 -5.11 20.68 1.42
CA LEU A 194 -3.80 20.23 1.88
C LEU A 194 -2.91 21.46 2.05
N TYR A 195 -2.45 21.66 3.28
CA TYR A 195 -1.49 22.72 3.61
C TYR A 195 -0.09 22.12 3.74
N SER A 196 0.91 22.86 3.29
CA SER A 196 2.31 22.46 3.32
C SER A 196 3.16 23.60 3.87
N TRP A 197 4.12 23.27 4.74
CA TRP A 197 5.15 24.21 5.20
C TRP A 197 6.07 24.68 4.06
N VAL A 198 6.30 23.83 3.07
CA VAL A 198 7.09 24.16 1.89
C VAL A 198 6.16 24.36 0.68
N PRO A 199 6.32 25.43 -0.11
CA PRO A 199 5.55 25.60 -1.34
C PRO A 199 5.80 24.49 -2.34
N LEU A 200 4.73 23.80 -2.74
CA LEU A 200 4.76 22.74 -3.75
C LEU A 200 3.71 22.99 -4.83
N ARG A 201 3.97 22.42 -6.01
CA ARG A 201 3.07 22.44 -7.17
C ARG A 201 2.59 21.03 -7.43
N ASN A 202 1.37 20.87 -7.94
CA ASN A 202 0.82 19.54 -8.21
C ASN A 202 1.51 18.85 -9.40
N ASP A 203 2.27 19.60 -10.20
CA ASP A 203 3.05 19.11 -11.35
C ASP A 203 4.51 18.75 -11.02
N ASP A 204 4.86 18.61 -9.73
CA ASP A 204 6.20 18.22 -9.29
C ASP A 204 6.33 16.69 -9.17
N PRO A 205 7.13 16.02 -10.02
CA PRO A 205 7.27 14.56 -10.00
C PRO A 205 8.17 14.04 -8.87
N ALA A 206 8.83 14.92 -8.11
CA ALA A 206 9.69 14.55 -6.99
C ALA A 206 9.64 15.58 -5.84
N PRO A 207 8.50 15.71 -5.14
CA PRO A 207 8.28 16.75 -4.13
C PRO A 207 9.36 16.81 -3.03
N MET A 208 9.95 15.65 -2.68
CA MET A 208 10.96 15.58 -1.63
C MET A 208 12.28 16.29 -1.99
N LYS A 209 12.57 16.53 -3.28
CA LYS A 209 13.72 17.35 -3.68
C LYS A 209 13.62 18.78 -3.17
N ARG A 210 12.40 19.29 -3.06
CA ARG A 210 12.12 20.66 -2.62
C ARG A 210 11.88 20.77 -1.13
N ALA A 211 11.94 19.67 -0.39
CA ALA A 211 11.75 19.65 1.05
C ALA A 211 12.67 20.64 1.78
N GLY A 212 12.21 21.10 2.95
CA GLY A 212 13.04 21.95 3.80
C GLY A 212 14.13 21.13 4.48
N TYR A 213 15.27 21.76 4.75
CA TYR A 213 16.41 21.16 5.41
C TYR A 213 16.36 21.45 6.92
N LEU A 214 16.40 20.39 7.72
CA LEU A 214 16.53 20.44 9.17
C LEU A 214 17.97 20.07 9.54
N ILE A 215 18.69 21.00 10.15
CA ILE A 215 20.09 20.83 10.57
C ILE A 215 20.13 20.50 12.05
N LEU A 216 20.72 19.36 12.40
CA LEU A 216 21.03 18.95 13.77
C LEU A 216 22.55 19.05 13.95
N GLU A 217 22.99 19.98 14.79
CA GLU A 217 24.41 20.31 15.00
C GLU A 217 25.07 19.49 16.11
N GLU A 218 24.30 19.08 17.13
CA GLU A 218 24.76 18.26 18.25
C GLU A 218 24.70 16.77 17.89
N ASP A 219 25.52 15.97 18.58
CA ASP A 219 25.58 14.53 18.38
C ASP A 219 24.25 13.84 18.72
N ILE A 220 23.86 12.87 17.88
CA ILE A 220 22.70 12.00 18.08
C ILE A 220 23.11 10.53 18.19
N LEU A 221 22.28 9.72 18.84
CA LEU A 221 22.56 8.32 19.20
C LEU A 221 21.60 7.34 18.50
N PRO A 222 21.70 7.15 17.17
CA PRO A 222 20.75 6.33 16.40
C PRO A 222 20.88 4.81 16.65
N VAL A 223 21.93 4.33 17.32
CA VAL A 223 22.17 2.88 17.50
C VAL A 223 22.53 2.55 18.95
N ARG A 224 21.65 2.91 19.90
CA ARG A 224 21.85 2.55 21.32
C ARG A 224 21.49 1.09 21.61
N LYS A 225 20.37 0.59 21.07
CA LYS A 225 19.94 -0.82 21.16
C LYS A 225 20.02 -1.47 19.79
N ARG A 226 20.60 -2.67 19.73
CA ARG A 226 20.92 -3.32 18.45
C ARG A 226 20.10 -4.55 18.19
N VAL A 227 19.61 -5.24 19.23
CA VAL A 227 18.87 -6.49 19.07
C VAL A 227 17.43 -6.29 19.53
N PHE A 228 16.49 -6.65 18.66
CA PHE A 228 15.07 -6.65 18.95
C PHE A 228 14.57 -8.08 18.75
N LEU A 229 14.08 -8.72 19.81
CA LEU A 229 13.55 -10.09 19.75
C LEU A 229 12.06 -10.08 20.07
N MET A 230 11.27 -10.74 19.24
CA MET A 230 9.81 -10.80 19.31
C MET A 230 9.37 -12.27 19.30
N PRO A 231 9.58 -13.01 20.40
CA PRO A 231 8.97 -14.32 20.56
C PRO A 231 7.46 -14.18 20.68
N TYR A 232 6.74 -15.17 20.17
CA TYR A 232 5.29 -15.25 20.34
C TYR A 232 4.87 -16.65 20.76
N LEU A 233 3.73 -16.70 21.43
CA LEU A 233 3.01 -17.91 21.76
C LEU A 233 1.54 -17.72 21.36
N SER A 234 0.99 -18.71 20.67
CA SER A 234 -0.42 -18.76 20.32
C SER A 234 -1.01 -20.11 20.72
N LEU A 235 -2.16 -20.05 21.37
CA LEU A 235 -2.98 -21.19 21.72
C LEU A 235 -4.28 -21.06 20.94
N SER A 236 -4.69 -22.14 20.26
CA SER A 236 -5.95 -22.16 19.54
C SER A 236 -6.64 -23.51 19.71
N GLN A 237 -7.97 -23.50 19.73
CA GLN A 237 -8.79 -24.71 19.72
C GLN A 237 -9.82 -24.61 18.60
N GLU A 238 -9.94 -25.66 17.80
CA GLU A 238 -10.90 -25.77 16.69
C GLU A 238 -11.96 -26.81 17.03
N ASP A 239 -13.22 -26.43 17.20
CA ASP A 239 -14.28 -27.35 17.64
C ASP A 239 -14.05 -28.00 19.03
N SER A 240 -15.11 -28.54 19.64
CA SER A 240 -15.07 -29.01 21.03
C SER A 240 -14.27 -30.31 21.24
N PHE A 241 -14.01 -31.04 20.15
CA PHE A 241 -13.32 -32.34 20.17
C PHE A 241 -11.84 -32.26 19.78
N SER A 242 -11.34 -31.10 19.30
CA SER A 242 -9.90 -30.98 19.06
C SER A 242 -9.15 -30.66 20.35
N GLY A 243 -7.94 -31.21 20.44
CA GLY A 243 -6.98 -30.80 21.46
C GLY A 243 -6.50 -29.37 21.22
N ILE A 244 -5.96 -28.74 22.27
CA ILE A 244 -5.39 -27.40 22.18
C ILE A 244 -4.15 -27.45 21.27
N ARG A 245 -4.16 -26.64 20.21
CA ARG A 245 -3.01 -26.47 19.33
C ARG A 245 -2.15 -25.33 19.84
N THR A 246 -0.88 -25.63 20.10
CA THR A 246 0.13 -24.65 20.48
C THR A 246 1.03 -24.31 19.30
N LYS A 247 1.26 -23.02 19.07
CA LYS A 247 2.25 -22.51 18.13
C LYS A 247 3.18 -21.54 18.86
N ALA A 248 4.47 -21.67 18.61
CA ALA A 248 5.47 -20.74 19.10
C ALA A 248 6.49 -20.47 18.00
N GLY A 249 7.07 -19.28 18.04
CA GLY A 249 8.10 -18.87 17.11
C GLY A 249 8.74 -17.57 17.59
N ILE A 250 9.75 -17.11 16.83
CA ILE A 250 10.49 -15.91 17.17
C ILE A 250 10.86 -15.19 15.89
N THR A 251 10.64 -13.87 15.89
CA THR A 251 11.19 -12.97 14.88
C THR A 251 12.15 -12.03 15.56
N GLY A 252 13.26 -11.72 14.93
CA GLY A 252 14.26 -10.81 15.47
C GLY A 252 14.78 -9.83 14.43
N LYS A 253 15.28 -8.71 14.93
CA LYS A 253 15.99 -7.69 14.15
C LYS A 253 17.32 -7.37 14.79
N TYR A 254 18.34 -7.20 13.96
CA TYR A 254 19.66 -6.77 14.37
C TYR A 254 20.12 -5.56 13.56
N LYS A 255 20.33 -4.43 14.25
CA LYS A 255 20.85 -3.19 13.66
C LYS A 255 22.37 -3.23 13.59
N ILE A 256 22.88 -3.63 12.43
CA ILE A 256 24.31 -3.69 12.14
C ILE A 256 24.89 -2.27 12.19
N ALA A 257 24.20 -1.31 11.56
CA ALA A 257 24.41 0.12 11.74
C ALA A 257 23.06 0.86 11.60
N SER A 258 23.07 2.19 11.66
CA SER A 258 21.87 2.98 11.47
C SER A 258 21.21 2.73 10.11
N ASN A 259 21.98 2.41 9.07
CA ASN A 259 21.51 2.21 7.69
C ASN A 259 21.47 0.75 7.22
N TYR A 260 21.74 -0.24 8.09
CA TYR A 260 21.75 -1.67 7.76
C TYR A 260 21.01 -2.50 8.81
N GLU A 261 20.06 -3.31 8.37
CA GLU A 261 19.22 -4.14 9.25
C GLU A 261 19.21 -5.60 8.76
N LEU A 262 19.42 -6.52 9.71
CA LEU A 262 19.24 -7.96 9.54
C LEU A 262 17.96 -8.36 10.26
N ASP A 263 16.97 -8.83 9.52
CA ASP A 263 15.76 -9.48 10.03
C ASP A 263 15.95 -11.01 9.96
N PHE A 264 15.45 -11.72 10.96
CA PHE A 264 15.38 -13.18 10.93
C PHE A 264 14.10 -13.68 11.59
N THR A 265 13.67 -14.88 11.23
CA THR A 265 12.49 -15.51 11.82
C THR A 265 12.61 -17.02 11.86
N PHE A 266 12.11 -17.63 12.92
CA PHE A 266 11.89 -19.06 13.07
C PHE A 266 10.42 -19.28 13.38
N TYR A 267 9.74 -20.03 12.52
CA TYR A 267 8.27 -20.19 12.54
C TYR A 267 7.56 -18.83 12.66
N PRO A 268 7.64 -17.95 11.64
CA PRO A 268 7.00 -16.64 11.69
C PRO A 268 5.49 -16.77 11.91
N ASP A 269 4.93 -15.77 12.59
CA ASP A 269 3.49 -15.72 12.79
C ASP A 269 2.77 -14.99 11.65
N PHE A 270 1.88 -15.70 10.97
CA PHE A 270 0.99 -15.15 9.95
C PHE A 270 -0.48 -15.04 10.39
N SER A 271 -0.81 -15.47 11.62
CA SER A 271 -2.16 -15.34 12.21
C SER A 271 -2.60 -13.89 12.43
N GLN A 272 -1.67 -12.94 12.36
CA GLN A 272 -1.91 -11.50 12.53
C GLN A 272 -2.37 -10.79 11.26
N VAL A 273 -2.23 -11.42 10.10
CA VAL A 273 -2.71 -10.80 8.87
C VAL A 273 -4.22 -10.67 9.01
N GLU A 274 -4.73 -9.44 9.00
CA GLU A 274 -6.17 -9.22 8.93
C GLU A 274 -6.71 -10.13 7.85
N THR A 275 -7.65 -11.02 8.22
CA THR A 275 -8.33 -11.95 7.32
C THR A 275 -8.52 -11.25 5.99
N ASP A 276 -7.83 -11.73 4.95
CA ASP A 276 -7.86 -11.09 3.65
C ASP A 276 -9.34 -10.88 3.29
N ALA A 277 -9.69 -9.64 2.92
CA ALA A 277 -11.08 -9.30 2.64
C ALA A 277 -11.58 -10.31 1.61
N TYR A 278 -12.70 -10.97 1.91
CA TYR A 278 -13.26 -11.96 1.00
C TYR A 278 -13.52 -11.30 -0.34
N GLN A 279 -12.76 -11.71 -1.34
CA GLN A 279 -12.93 -11.25 -2.71
C GLN A 279 -14.00 -12.14 -3.35
N ILE A 280 -14.90 -11.54 -4.14
CA ILE A 280 -15.87 -12.31 -4.91
C ILE A 280 -15.10 -13.04 -6.02
N GLU A 281 -15.01 -14.37 -5.92
CA GLU A 281 -14.23 -15.21 -6.84
C GLU A 281 -15.05 -15.65 -8.07
N VAL A 282 -16.26 -15.14 -8.24
CA VAL A 282 -17.16 -15.59 -9.33
C VAL A 282 -16.74 -14.98 -10.66
N ASN A 283 -16.60 -15.85 -11.69
CA ASN A 283 -16.36 -15.46 -13.08
C ASN A 283 -15.01 -14.74 -13.29
N THR A 284 -13.94 -15.25 -12.66
CA THR A 284 -12.56 -14.85 -12.93
C THR A 284 -11.77 -16.04 -13.47
N PRO A 285 -11.10 -15.95 -14.63
CA PRO A 285 -10.24 -17.02 -15.14
C PRO A 285 -8.83 -16.98 -14.56
N TYR A 286 -8.50 -15.95 -13.78
CA TYR A 286 -7.18 -15.75 -13.21
C TYR A 286 -7.18 -15.92 -11.69
N ALA A 287 -6.03 -16.35 -11.17
CA ALA A 287 -5.72 -16.35 -9.74
C ALA A 287 -5.97 -14.96 -9.13
N LEU A 288 -6.23 -14.90 -7.82
CA LEU A 288 -6.47 -13.65 -7.10
C LEU A 288 -5.18 -13.10 -6.49
N TYR A 289 -4.99 -11.79 -6.63
CA TYR A 289 -3.90 -11.08 -5.99
C TYR A 289 -4.31 -10.62 -4.59
N TYR A 290 -3.51 -11.01 -3.61
CA TYR A 290 -3.60 -10.48 -2.25
C TYR A 290 -2.35 -9.63 -1.95
N PRO A 291 -2.46 -8.41 -1.38
CA PRO A 291 -1.30 -7.58 -0.97
C PRO A 291 -0.61 -8.11 0.29
N GLU A 292 0.72 -8.18 0.33
CA GLU A 292 1.49 -8.71 1.48
C GLU A 292 1.25 -7.90 2.76
N LYS A 293 1.03 -8.59 3.87
CA LYS A 293 0.76 -7.98 5.20
C LYS A 293 1.54 -8.67 6.34
N ARG A 294 2.31 -9.71 6.05
CA ARG A 294 3.05 -10.48 7.07
C ARG A 294 4.29 -9.69 7.51
N PRO A 295 4.46 -9.39 8.82
CA PRO A 295 5.49 -8.46 9.30
C PRO A 295 6.91 -8.75 8.82
N PHE A 296 7.30 -10.03 8.73
CA PHE A 296 8.64 -10.44 8.27
C PHE A 296 8.93 -10.03 6.82
N PHE A 297 7.97 -10.20 5.90
CA PHE A 297 8.15 -9.89 4.48
C PHE A 297 7.94 -8.41 4.17
N TYR A 298 7.18 -7.72 5.00
CA TYR A 298 6.68 -6.38 4.72
C TYR A 298 7.78 -5.30 4.71
N ASN A 299 8.75 -5.39 5.64
CA ASN A 299 9.87 -4.45 5.68
C ASN A 299 10.73 -4.54 4.41
N GLY A 300 10.90 -3.40 3.72
CA GLY A 300 11.67 -3.27 2.48
C GLY A 300 10.95 -3.78 1.23
N ILE A 301 9.69 -4.24 1.32
CA ILE A 301 8.98 -4.81 0.17
C ILE A 301 8.73 -3.80 -0.96
N SER A 302 8.66 -2.50 -0.64
CA SER A 302 8.49 -1.44 -1.66
C SER A 302 9.61 -1.44 -2.67
N PHE A 303 10.81 -1.80 -2.23
CA PHE A 303 11.96 -1.91 -3.11
C PHE A 303 11.79 -3.03 -4.13
N LEU A 304 11.01 -4.08 -3.83
CA LEU A 304 10.77 -5.23 -4.70
C LEU A 304 9.58 -5.04 -5.65
N MET A 305 8.73 -4.03 -5.43
CA MET A 305 7.53 -3.82 -6.24
C MET A 305 7.89 -3.22 -7.59
N THR A 306 7.45 -3.87 -8.66
CA THR A 306 7.65 -3.46 -10.04
C THR A 306 6.36 -3.65 -10.83
N PRO A 307 6.11 -2.93 -11.94
CA PRO A 307 4.86 -3.06 -12.71
C PRO A 307 4.57 -4.50 -13.16
N LEU A 308 5.63 -5.24 -13.48
CA LEU A 308 5.60 -6.69 -13.60
C LEU A 308 5.89 -7.30 -12.23
N ASN A 309 4.90 -7.94 -11.60
CA ASN A 309 5.02 -8.49 -10.24
C ASN A 309 5.88 -9.76 -10.19
N VAL A 310 7.17 -9.67 -10.57
CA VAL A 310 8.10 -10.81 -10.55
C VAL A 310 8.43 -11.31 -9.14
N VAL A 311 8.12 -10.50 -8.11
CA VAL A 311 8.22 -10.87 -6.70
C VAL A 311 6.85 -10.79 -6.03
N TYR A 312 6.46 -11.89 -5.40
CA TYR A 312 5.22 -12.09 -4.66
C TYR A 312 5.50 -12.99 -3.46
N THR A 313 5.81 -12.38 -2.32
CA THR A 313 6.26 -13.09 -1.12
C THR A 313 5.23 -14.06 -0.54
N ARG A 314 3.93 -13.93 -0.88
CA ARG A 314 2.89 -14.92 -0.52
C ARG A 314 3.13 -16.31 -1.09
N THR A 315 3.95 -16.44 -2.13
CA THR A 315 4.42 -17.75 -2.62
C THR A 315 5.39 -18.44 -1.65
N ILE A 316 6.04 -17.69 -0.75
CA ILE A 316 6.76 -18.21 0.42
C ILE A 316 5.74 -18.32 1.56
N ASN A 317 5.05 -19.45 1.62
CA ASN A 317 3.76 -19.58 2.29
C ASN A 317 3.87 -20.02 3.76
N ASN A 318 4.74 -20.99 4.09
CA ASN A 318 4.91 -21.53 5.44
C ASN A 318 6.38 -21.80 5.80
N PRO A 319 7.22 -20.75 5.89
CA PRO A 319 8.64 -20.89 6.15
C PRO A 319 8.91 -21.38 7.57
N VAL A 320 9.90 -22.26 7.70
CA VAL A 320 10.47 -22.68 9.00
C VAL A 320 11.47 -21.67 9.47
N PHE A 321 12.27 -21.15 8.54
CA PHE A 321 13.28 -20.16 8.78
C PHE A 321 13.28 -19.15 7.64
N GLY A 322 13.51 -17.88 7.98
CA GLY A 322 13.77 -16.83 7.02
C GLY A 322 14.81 -15.86 7.56
N THR A 323 15.67 -15.36 6.67
CA THR A 323 16.57 -14.25 6.94
C THR A 323 16.45 -13.21 5.86
N LYS A 324 16.64 -11.95 6.22
CA LYS A 324 16.60 -10.85 5.29
C LYS A 324 17.58 -9.77 5.73
N ILE A 325 18.32 -9.21 4.80
CA ILE A 325 19.22 -8.08 5.04
C ILE A 325 18.82 -6.96 4.11
N THR A 326 18.62 -5.77 4.68
CA THR A 326 18.31 -4.56 3.91
C THR A 326 19.24 -3.43 4.34
N GLY A 327 19.54 -2.54 3.41
CA GLY A 327 20.28 -1.34 3.75
C GLY A 327 20.51 -0.42 2.57
N ALA A 328 21.06 0.75 2.89
CA ALA A 328 21.38 1.78 1.91
C ALA A 328 22.69 2.48 2.28
N PHE A 329 23.51 2.85 1.28
CA PHE A 329 24.75 3.61 1.49
C PHE A 329 25.10 4.42 0.24
N SER A 330 25.39 5.72 0.39
CA SER A 330 25.86 6.57 -0.72
C SER A 330 25.01 6.44 -2.00
N GLY A 331 23.67 6.41 -1.85
CA GLY A 331 22.72 6.23 -2.95
C GLY A 331 22.56 4.80 -3.47
N TYR A 332 23.35 3.83 -2.99
CA TYR A 332 23.13 2.40 -3.25
C TYR A 332 22.13 1.81 -2.26
N ARG A 333 21.34 0.85 -2.72
CA ARG A 333 20.41 0.06 -1.90
C ARG A 333 20.56 -1.40 -2.22
N PHE A 334 20.29 -2.23 -1.22
CA PHE A 334 20.24 -3.66 -1.42
C PHE A 334 19.15 -4.30 -0.55
N TYR A 335 18.65 -5.41 -1.06
CA TYR A 335 17.70 -6.28 -0.40
C TYR A 335 18.13 -7.72 -0.68
N PHE A 336 18.37 -8.46 0.38
CA PHE A 336 18.58 -9.90 0.34
C PHE A 336 17.52 -10.56 1.20
N LEU A 337 16.83 -11.57 0.70
CA LEU A 337 15.97 -12.44 1.49
C LEU A 337 16.27 -13.88 1.12
N SER A 338 16.30 -14.74 2.13
CA SER A 338 16.34 -16.18 1.95
C SER A 338 15.40 -16.86 2.93
N ALA A 339 14.60 -17.81 2.46
CA ALA A 339 13.65 -18.53 3.28
C ALA A 339 13.55 -20.01 2.89
N LEU A 340 13.45 -20.87 3.91
CA LEU A 340 13.15 -22.29 3.75
C LEU A 340 11.66 -22.50 3.99
N ASP A 341 10.93 -22.74 2.91
CA ASP A 341 9.49 -22.99 2.93
C ASP A 341 9.20 -24.50 3.02
N ARG A 342 8.17 -24.89 3.77
CA ARG A 342 7.68 -26.28 3.83
C ARG A 342 6.55 -26.56 2.87
N ASN A 343 5.77 -25.55 2.52
CA ASN A 343 4.55 -25.69 1.74
C ASN A 343 4.57 -24.72 0.59
N THR A 344 5.28 -25.08 -0.47
CA THR A 344 5.46 -24.20 -1.63
C THR A 344 4.15 -24.03 -2.39
N VAL A 345 3.87 -22.79 -2.78
CA VAL A 345 2.73 -22.39 -3.60
C VAL A 345 3.22 -21.71 -4.88
N TRP A 346 2.59 -22.02 -6.00
CA TRP A 346 2.85 -21.41 -7.30
C TRP A 346 1.63 -20.69 -7.83
N VAL A 347 1.87 -19.62 -8.57
CA VAL A 347 0.90 -19.05 -9.52
C VAL A 347 1.39 -19.44 -10.91
N VAL A 348 0.68 -20.35 -11.57
CA VAL A 348 1.07 -20.85 -12.89
C VAL A 348 0.30 -20.04 -13.95
N PRO A 349 0.98 -19.20 -14.76
CA PRO A 349 0.33 -18.42 -15.81
C PRO A 349 -0.01 -19.28 -17.02
N GLN A 350 -1.14 -19.00 -17.63
CA GLN A 350 -1.54 -19.46 -18.95
C GLN A 350 -1.99 -18.23 -19.78
N GLU A 351 -2.26 -18.42 -21.07
CA GLU A 351 -2.65 -17.31 -21.96
C GLU A 351 -4.03 -16.74 -21.60
N ASP A 352 -4.98 -17.64 -21.32
CA ASP A 352 -6.38 -17.31 -21.02
C ASP A 352 -6.76 -17.65 -19.57
N GLY A 353 -5.79 -17.84 -18.67
CA GLY A 353 -6.08 -18.13 -17.26
C GLY A 353 -4.84 -18.27 -16.37
N SER A 354 -5.06 -18.53 -15.08
CA SER A 354 -3.99 -18.97 -14.17
C SER A 354 -4.52 -19.81 -13.01
N GLU A 355 -3.65 -20.66 -12.49
CA GLU A 355 -3.97 -21.56 -11.38
C GLU A 355 -3.03 -21.35 -10.19
N ILE A 356 -3.58 -21.47 -8.98
CA ILE A 356 -2.80 -21.54 -7.75
C ILE A 356 -2.56 -23.00 -7.41
N VAL A 357 -1.31 -23.43 -7.51
CA VAL A 357 -0.90 -24.80 -7.17
C VAL A 357 -0.29 -24.79 -5.78
N ALA A 358 -0.96 -25.40 -4.81
CA ALA A 358 -0.46 -25.54 -3.45
C ALA A 358 0.12 -26.93 -3.21
N SER A 359 1.23 -27.04 -2.49
CA SER A 359 1.87 -28.32 -2.19
C SER A 359 2.38 -28.45 -0.76
N ASN A 360 2.77 -29.67 -0.42
CA ASN A 360 3.56 -29.99 0.78
C ASN A 360 5.06 -30.10 0.48
N ARG A 361 5.51 -29.60 -0.68
CA ARG A 361 6.91 -29.64 -1.09
C ARG A 361 7.68 -28.50 -0.42
N SER A 362 8.83 -28.84 0.13
CA SER A 362 9.76 -27.83 0.65
C SER A 362 10.55 -27.16 -0.47
N SER A 363 10.81 -25.87 -0.33
CA SER A 363 11.65 -25.11 -1.27
C SER A 363 12.57 -24.15 -0.52
N TYR A 364 13.68 -23.82 -1.15
CA TYR A 364 14.58 -22.77 -0.70
C TYR A 364 14.45 -21.58 -1.66
N SER A 365 13.99 -20.45 -1.14
CA SER A 365 13.71 -19.26 -1.94
C SER A 365 14.68 -18.15 -1.57
N THR A 366 15.34 -17.57 -2.57
CA THR A 366 16.29 -16.47 -2.45
C THR A 366 15.88 -15.31 -3.35
N ILE A 367 15.92 -14.10 -2.80
CA ILE A 367 15.66 -12.84 -3.50
C ILE A 367 16.85 -11.93 -3.26
N LEU A 368 17.46 -11.44 -4.34
CA LEU A 368 18.53 -10.47 -4.33
C LEU A 368 18.10 -9.28 -5.20
N ARG A 369 18.10 -8.07 -4.64
CA ARG A 369 17.88 -6.84 -5.40
C ARG A 369 18.92 -5.81 -5.01
N GLY A 370 19.53 -5.19 -6.00
CA GLY A 370 20.48 -4.09 -5.84
C GLY A 370 20.00 -2.89 -6.64
N GLY A 371 20.28 -1.69 -6.15
CA GLY A 371 19.80 -0.47 -6.75
C GLY A 371 20.70 0.71 -6.50
N LYS A 372 20.59 1.73 -7.35
CA LYS A 372 21.28 3.00 -7.17
C LYS A 372 20.39 4.16 -7.61
N GLU A 373 20.28 5.17 -6.76
CA GLU A 373 19.78 6.47 -7.20
C GLU A 373 20.82 7.11 -8.16
N ILE A 374 20.37 7.41 -9.37
CA ILE A 374 21.17 8.07 -10.40
C ILE A 374 20.52 9.41 -10.73
N PHE A 375 21.32 10.46 -10.90
CA PHE A 375 20.79 11.82 -11.05
C PHE A 375 19.84 12.19 -9.89
N SER A 376 19.25 13.37 -9.89
CA SER A 376 18.27 13.71 -8.85
C SER A 376 16.95 12.96 -9.15
N ALA A 377 16.51 12.07 -8.27
CA ALA A 377 15.26 11.30 -8.38
C ALA A 377 15.10 10.36 -9.59
N SER A 378 16.20 9.83 -10.12
CA SER A 378 16.14 8.69 -11.05
C SER A 378 16.79 7.47 -10.40
N TYR A 379 16.46 6.28 -10.89
CA TYR A 379 16.86 5.04 -10.24
C TYR A 379 17.25 4.00 -11.29
N VAL A 380 18.22 3.16 -10.96
CA VAL A 380 18.57 1.94 -11.70
C VAL A 380 18.65 0.77 -10.73
N GLY A 381 18.15 -0.38 -11.14
CA GLY A 381 18.04 -1.58 -10.33
C GLY A 381 18.40 -2.85 -11.08
N VAL A 382 18.78 -3.87 -10.32
CA VAL A 382 18.96 -5.25 -10.78
C VAL A 382 18.31 -6.19 -9.77
N VAL A 383 17.72 -7.28 -10.25
CA VAL A 383 17.10 -8.30 -9.41
C VAL A 383 17.49 -9.70 -9.87
N VAL A 384 17.71 -10.59 -8.92
CA VAL A 384 17.93 -12.01 -9.12
C VAL A 384 17.03 -12.76 -8.13
N LEU A 385 16.22 -13.67 -8.65
CA LEU A 385 15.33 -14.54 -7.91
C LEU A 385 15.75 -15.97 -8.17
N ASP A 386 15.80 -16.78 -7.12
CA ASP A 386 16.10 -18.20 -7.19
C ASP A 386 15.17 -18.94 -6.25
N ARG A 387 14.47 -19.94 -6.78
CA ARG A 387 13.73 -20.92 -5.99
C ARG A 387 14.22 -22.30 -6.38
N GLU A 388 14.78 -23.01 -5.42
CA GLU A 388 15.29 -24.37 -5.58
C GLU A 388 14.36 -25.36 -4.85
N LEU A 389 14.02 -26.45 -5.53
CA LEU A 389 13.30 -27.59 -4.97
C LEU A 389 14.15 -28.85 -5.12
N ARG A 390 13.72 -29.97 -4.51
CA ARG A 390 14.42 -31.25 -4.65
C ARG A 390 14.54 -31.73 -6.11
N SER A 391 13.58 -31.37 -6.96
CA SER A 391 13.47 -31.85 -8.34
C SER A 391 12.87 -30.78 -9.26
N GLY A 392 13.47 -29.59 -9.29
CA GLY A 392 13.04 -28.46 -10.12
C GLY A 392 13.57 -27.13 -9.56
N TYR A 393 13.59 -26.10 -10.39
CA TYR A 393 13.99 -24.75 -9.97
C TYR A 393 13.32 -23.67 -10.82
N SER A 394 13.28 -22.45 -10.28
CA SER A 394 12.88 -21.26 -11.03
C SER A 394 13.85 -20.12 -10.74
N ARG A 395 14.45 -19.58 -11.78
CA ARG A 395 15.43 -18.50 -11.71
C ARG A 395 15.00 -17.35 -12.59
N VAL A 396 14.99 -16.15 -12.03
CA VAL A 396 14.68 -14.93 -12.78
C VAL A 396 15.80 -13.92 -12.56
N MET A 397 16.28 -13.31 -13.63
CA MET A 397 17.20 -12.19 -13.56
C MET A 397 16.63 -11.01 -14.33
N GLY A 398 16.87 -9.79 -13.85
CA GLY A 398 16.37 -8.61 -14.54
C GLY A 398 17.05 -7.31 -14.12
N GLY A 399 16.77 -6.28 -14.89
CA GLY A 399 17.23 -4.92 -14.65
C GLY A 399 16.13 -3.92 -14.95
N ASP A 400 16.14 -2.82 -14.22
CA ASP A 400 15.14 -1.77 -14.34
C ASP A 400 15.74 -0.38 -14.17
N PHE A 401 15.07 0.63 -14.71
CA PHE A 401 15.37 2.02 -14.43
C PHE A 401 14.11 2.88 -14.45
N THR A 402 14.16 3.98 -13.70
CA THR A 402 13.21 5.09 -13.80
C THR A 402 13.99 6.37 -13.98
N LEU A 403 13.78 7.08 -15.07
CA LEU A 403 14.40 8.36 -15.38
C LEU A 403 13.36 9.48 -15.29
N ARG A 404 13.65 10.50 -14.48
CA ARG A 404 12.88 11.74 -14.40
C ARG A 404 13.69 12.87 -15.03
N PHE A 405 13.12 13.53 -16.04
CA PHE A 405 13.83 14.55 -16.81
C PHE A 405 12.89 15.65 -17.28
N LEU A 406 13.47 16.79 -17.68
CA LEU A 406 12.72 17.94 -18.21
C LEU A 406 11.57 18.41 -17.28
N ARG A 407 11.69 18.18 -15.97
CA ARG A 407 10.71 18.44 -14.90
C ARG A 407 9.37 17.70 -15.00
N HIS A 408 8.87 17.39 -16.19
CA HIS A 408 7.51 16.86 -16.37
C HIS A 408 7.46 15.41 -16.81
N PHE A 409 8.59 14.84 -17.25
CA PHE A 409 8.61 13.52 -17.85
C PHE A 409 9.20 12.47 -16.91
N THR A 410 8.55 11.32 -16.88
CA THR A 410 9.05 10.10 -16.24
C THR A 410 9.06 8.98 -17.26
N MET A 411 10.17 8.26 -17.37
CA MET A 411 10.32 7.09 -18.21
C MET A 411 10.78 5.92 -17.35
N GLY A 412 10.05 4.83 -17.34
CA GLY A 412 10.45 3.57 -16.72
C GLY A 412 10.69 2.47 -17.73
N TYR A 413 11.64 1.59 -17.41
CA TYR A 413 11.89 0.35 -18.13
C TYR A 413 12.18 -0.77 -17.13
N TYR A 414 11.61 -1.94 -17.37
CA TYR A 414 11.80 -3.15 -16.56
C TYR A 414 11.93 -4.32 -17.51
N GLY A 415 13.02 -5.08 -17.42
CA GLY A 415 13.28 -6.24 -18.28
C GLY A 415 13.73 -7.44 -17.46
N TYR A 416 13.13 -8.61 -17.73
CA TYR A 416 13.36 -9.84 -16.99
C TYR A 416 13.53 -11.02 -17.93
N TYR A 417 14.38 -11.98 -17.53
CA TYR A 417 14.55 -13.28 -18.16
C TYR A 417 14.36 -14.38 -17.12
N SER A 418 13.62 -15.43 -17.48
CA SER A 418 13.36 -16.58 -16.63
C SER A 418 13.97 -17.87 -17.20
N PHE A 419 14.43 -18.72 -16.29
CA PHE A 419 14.88 -20.09 -16.54
C PHE A 419 14.20 -20.98 -15.50
N THR A 420 13.28 -21.83 -15.94
CA THR A 420 12.50 -22.68 -15.04
C THR A 420 12.63 -24.13 -15.48
N GLN A 421 13.01 -24.99 -14.54
CA GLN A 421 12.92 -26.44 -14.66
C GLN A 421 11.72 -26.87 -13.82
N GLU A 422 10.67 -27.34 -14.48
CA GLU A 422 9.45 -27.72 -13.79
C GLU A 422 9.63 -29.01 -12.97
N LEU A 423 8.70 -29.20 -12.02
CA LEU A 423 8.57 -30.47 -11.33
C LEU A 423 8.11 -31.54 -12.34
N GLU A 424 8.53 -32.78 -12.14
CA GLU A 424 7.99 -33.94 -12.85
C GLU A 424 6.93 -34.60 -11.96
N ASP A 425 5.75 -33.98 -11.87
CA ASP A 425 4.65 -34.38 -10.98
C ASP A 425 3.29 -33.95 -11.56
N THR A 426 2.85 -34.62 -12.62
CA THR A 426 1.59 -34.32 -13.32
C THR A 426 0.34 -34.57 -12.46
N LEU A 427 0.47 -35.31 -11.36
CA LEU A 427 -0.58 -35.48 -10.36
C LEU A 427 -0.79 -34.23 -9.51
N LEU A 428 0.28 -33.42 -9.30
CA LEU A 428 0.19 -32.15 -8.58
C LEU A 428 -0.40 -31.05 -9.47
N PHE A 429 0.01 -30.99 -10.72
CA PHE A 429 -0.52 -30.09 -11.73
C PHE A 429 -0.23 -30.67 -13.11
N GLN A 430 -1.21 -30.71 -14.01
CA GLN A 430 -1.07 -31.41 -15.29
C GLN A 430 0.10 -30.87 -16.14
N GLY A 431 0.41 -29.57 -16.03
CA GLY A 431 1.55 -28.96 -16.69
C GLY A 431 2.87 -29.05 -15.93
N PHE A 432 3.02 -29.91 -14.92
CA PHE A 432 4.32 -30.21 -14.30
C PHE A 432 4.85 -31.54 -14.84
N ASP A 433 5.37 -31.50 -16.07
CA ASP A 433 5.87 -32.66 -16.81
C ASP A 433 7.42 -32.68 -16.90
N GLY A 434 8.09 -31.82 -16.16
CA GLY A 434 9.54 -31.70 -16.17
C GLY A 434 10.09 -30.87 -17.34
N GLU A 435 9.28 -30.06 -18.01
CA GLU A 435 9.76 -29.18 -19.08
C GLU A 435 10.78 -28.15 -18.57
N TYR A 436 11.68 -27.78 -19.47
CA TYR A 436 12.62 -26.68 -19.28
C TYR A 436 12.18 -25.44 -20.07
N LEU A 437 11.74 -24.41 -19.35
CA LEU A 437 11.19 -23.18 -19.90
C LEU A 437 12.19 -22.02 -19.84
N ARG A 438 12.25 -21.25 -20.93
CA ARG A 438 12.97 -19.97 -20.99
C ARG A 438 12.09 -18.89 -21.56
N GLY A 439 11.95 -17.78 -20.85
CA GLY A 439 11.11 -16.68 -21.29
C GLY A 439 11.67 -15.31 -20.92
N TRP A 440 11.03 -14.28 -21.45
CA TRP A 440 11.31 -12.89 -21.12
C TRP A 440 10.03 -12.12 -20.84
N ALA A 441 10.14 -11.10 -20.00
CA ALA A 441 9.10 -10.10 -19.80
C ALA A 441 9.71 -8.71 -19.83
N GLN A 442 8.99 -7.74 -20.40
CA GLN A 442 9.40 -6.35 -20.43
C GLN A 442 8.22 -5.42 -20.21
N TYR A 443 8.50 -4.30 -19.55
CA TYR A 443 7.56 -3.22 -19.33
C TYR A 443 8.27 -1.88 -19.57
N VAL A 444 7.62 -1.00 -20.34
CA VAL A 444 8.06 0.37 -20.60
C VAL A 444 6.91 1.28 -20.20
N ASP A 445 7.19 2.30 -19.41
CA ASP A 445 6.27 3.41 -19.20
C ASP A 445 6.92 4.73 -19.58
N PHE A 446 6.09 5.62 -20.11
CA PHE A 446 6.42 7.00 -20.35
C PHE A 446 5.23 7.85 -19.93
N SER A 447 5.44 8.81 -19.04
CA SER A 447 4.39 9.71 -18.60
C SER A 447 4.87 11.15 -18.61
N ALA A 448 3.92 12.06 -18.88
CA ALA A 448 4.12 13.49 -18.77
C ALA A 448 3.06 14.07 -17.85
N LEU A 449 3.50 14.72 -16.77
CA LEU A 449 2.66 15.37 -15.78
C LEU A 449 2.84 16.90 -15.86
N TYR A 450 1.84 17.56 -16.43
CA TYR A 450 1.69 19.01 -16.44
C TYR A 450 0.50 19.41 -15.57
N ARG A 451 0.46 20.68 -15.17
CA ARG A 451 -0.66 21.25 -14.40
C ARG A 451 -2.04 20.97 -15.01
N TYR A 452 -2.18 21.08 -16.34
CA TYR A 452 -3.47 20.96 -17.03
C TYR A 452 -3.59 19.70 -17.89
N LEU A 453 -2.58 18.82 -17.85
CA LEU A 453 -2.55 17.63 -18.69
C LEU A 453 -1.72 16.53 -18.03
N TYR A 454 -2.33 15.37 -17.89
CA TYR A 454 -1.64 14.12 -17.68
C TYR A 454 -1.72 13.28 -18.94
N SER A 455 -0.59 12.69 -19.33
CA SER A 455 -0.55 11.72 -20.42
C SER A 455 0.38 10.57 -20.04
N SER A 456 0.01 9.35 -20.43
CA SER A 456 0.86 8.18 -20.23
C SER A 456 0.79 7.25 -21.44
N PHE A 457 1.90 6.56 -21.68
CA PHE A 457 2.02 5.48 -22.63
C PHE A 457 2.75 4.34 -21.93
N GLN A 458 2.19 3.14 -22.04
CA GLN A 458 2.73 1.93 -21.44
C GLN A 458 2.77 0.83 -22.48
N TYR A 459 3.86 0.07 -22.48
CA TYR A 459 3.99 -1.15 -23.27
C TYR A 459 4.44 -2.28 -22.36
N GLU A 460 3.79 -3.42 -22.49
CA GLU A 460 4.06 -4.62 -21.72
C GLU A 460 4.17 -5.81 -22.67
N GLY A 461 5.15 -6.68 -22.47
CA GLY A 461 5.30 -7.91 -23.25
C GLY A 461 5.77 -9.04 -22.36
N VAL A 462 5.04 -10.15 -22.35
CA VAL A 462 5.36 -11.35 -21.57
C VAL A 462 5.34 -12.55 -22.53
N SER A 463 6.51 -13.14 -22.77
CA SER A 463 6.65 -14.28 -23.69
C SER A 463 5.86 -15.50 -23.20
N PRO A 464 5.45 -16.42 -24.09
CA PRO A 464 4.66 -17.61 -23.72
C PRO A 464 5.25 -18.43 -22.57
N SER A 465 6.57 -18.57 -22.53
CA SER A 465 7.31 -19.39 -21.57
C SER A 465 7.87 -18.59 -20.38
N PHE A 466 7.52 -17.30 -20.24
CA PHE A 466 8.00 -16.51 -19.10
C PHE A 466 7.24 -16.90 -17.83
N ARG A 467 8.00 -17.17 -16.77
CA ARG A 467 7.46 -17.61 -15.49
C ARG A 467 8.36 -17.13 -14.34
N SER A 468 7.75 -16.66 -13.27
CA SER A 468 8.44 -16.38 -12.01
C SER A 468 7.72 -17.10 -10.88
N ASP A 469 8.27 -18.19 -10.36
CA ASP A 469 7.63 -18.95 -9.27
C ASP A 469 7.59 -18.15 -7.96
N LEU A 470 8.54 -17.23 -7.80
CA LEU A 470 8.57 -16.28 -6.70
C LEU A 470 7.68 -15.06 -6.94
N GLY A 471 7.02 -14.95 -8.10
CA GLY A 471 6.23 -13.81 -8.53
C GLY A 471 4.73 -14.09 -8.61
N TYR A 472 4.00 -13.04 -8.97
CA TYR A 472 2.59 -13.07 -9.34
C TYR A 472 2.47 -12.77 -10.83
N ILE A 473 2.84 -13.74 -11.65
CA ILE A 473 2.62 -13.69 -13.11
C ILE A 473 1.35 -14.50 -13.36
N TYR A 474 0.25 -13.82 -13.60
CA TYR A 474 -1.07 -14.43 -13.74
C TYR A 474 -1.47 -14.72 -15.19
N LYS A 475 -0.70 -14.21 -16.16
CA LYS A 475 -0.93 -14.38 -17.59
C LYS A 475 0.41 -14.34 -18.33
N ASN A 476 0.54 -15.13 -19.40
CA ASN A 476 1.67 -15.09 -20.34
C ASN A 476 1.16 -15.01 -21.79
N ASN A 477 2.09 -15.08 -22.75
CA ASN A 477 1.79 -15.00 -24.19
C ASN A 477 1.03 -13.73 -24.61
N TYR A 478 1.52 -12.54 -24.25
CA TYR A 478 0.89 -11.29 -24.72
C TYR A 478 1.85 -10.13 -24.91
N ARG A 479 1.41 -9.18 -25.74
CA ARG A 479 1.96 -7.84 -25.91
C ARG A 479 0.82 -6.84 -25.81
N ARG A 480 0.90 -5.95 -24.83
CA ARG A 480 -0.14 -4.96 -24.52
C ARG A 480 0.42 -3.55 -24.64
N ILE A 481 -0.39 -2.64 -25.17
CA ILE A 481 -0.16 -1.21 -25.14
C ILE A 481 -1.34 -0.57 -24.39
N ASN A 482 -1.03 0.34 -23.48
CA ASN A 482 -2.01 1.23 -22.86
C ASN A 482 -1.59 2.68 -23.10
N ALA A 483 -2.54 3.55 -23.42
CA ALA A 483 -2.29 4.98 -23.56
C ALA A 483 -3.41 5.77 -22.86
N GLU A 484 -3.02 6.74 -22.05
CA GLU A 484 -3.95 7.62 -21.35
C GLU A 484 -3.72 9.08 -21.72
N LEU A 485 -4.81 9.81 -21.92
CA LEU A 485 -4.82 11.26 -22.02
C LEU A 485 -5.89 11.83 -21.09
N LYS A 486 -5.49 12.69 -20.16
CA LYS A 486 -6.35 13.30 -19.14
C LYS A 486 -6.07 14.80 -19.02
N PRO A 487 -6.75 15.65 -19.80
CA PRO A 487 -6.81 17.09 -19.53
C PRO A 487 -7.44 17.38 -18.16
N ILE A 488 -6.97 18.43 -17.49
CA ILE A 488 -7.46 18.84 -16.16
C ILE A 488 -7.89 20.31 -16.23
N PHE A 489 -9.17 20.57 -15.93
CA PHE A 489 -9.75 21.90 -15.90
C PHE A 489 -10.07 22.32 -14.47
N TYR A 490 -9.33 23.30 -13.92
CA TYR A 490 -9.63 23.85 -12.61
C TYR A 490 -10.67 24.98 -12.72
N LEU A 491 -11.89 24.73 -12.23
CA LEU A 491 -13.04 25.63 -12.42
C LEU A 491 -13.32 26.52 -11.21
N TYR A 492 -13.17 25.98 -9.99
CA TYR A 492 -13.49 26.65 -8.71
C TYR A 492 -14.85 27.38 -8.68
N ARG A 493 -15.87 26.86 -9.37
CA ARG A 493 -17.20 27.47 -9.51
C ARG A 493 -18.31 26.45 -9.25
N PHE A 494 -19.44 26.90 -8.70
CA PHE A 494 -20.61 26.05 -8.41
C PHE A 494 -20.32 24.81 -7.55
N GLY A 495 -19.26 24.88 -6.71
CA GLY A 495 -18.84 23.74 -5.90
C GLY A 495 -17.92 22.74 -6.62
N ILE A 496 -17.61 22.94 -7.90
CA ILE A 496 -16.66 22.13 -8.67
C ILE A 496 -15.26 22.74 -8.53
N ILE A 497 -14.30 21.92 -8.10
CA ILE A 497 -12.87 22.28 -8.01
C ILE A 497 -12.20 21.99 -9.35
N SER A 498 -12.29 20.74 -9.81
CA SER A 498 -11.65 20.27 -11.03
C SER A 498 -12.63 19.44 -11.87
N LEU A 499 -12.47 19.47 -13.19
CA LEU A 499 -13.11 18.57 -14.12
C LEU A 499 -12.03 17.96 -15.01
N SER A 500 -11.96 16.64 -15.04
CA SER A 500 -10.92 15.89 -15.73
C SER A 500 -11.55 14.85 -16.66
N PRO A 501 -11.92 15.23 -17.90
CA PRO A 501 -12.24 14.24 -18.91
C PRO A 501 -10.97 13.47 -19.25
N GLY A 502 -11.10 12.17 -19.50
CA GLY A 502 -9.97 11.35 -19.89
C GLY A 502 -10.36 10.22 -20.82
N MET A 503 -9.34 9.70 -21.48
CA MET A 503 -9.44 8.61 -22.43
C MET A 503 -8.32 7.63 -22.16
N ASN A 504 -8.68 6.35 -22.05
CA ASN A 504 -7.77 5.22 -21.96
C ASN A 504 -7.98 4.32 -23.17
N TYR A 505 -6.91 4.06 -23.92
CA TYR A 505 -6.89 3.10 -25.01
C TYR A 505 -5.99 1.91 -24.63
N SER A 506 -6.51 0.70 -24.82
CA SER A 506 -5.81 -0.54 -24.50
C SER A 506 -5.89 -1.50 -25.67
N TYR A 507 -4.75 -2.08 -26.05
CA TYR A 507 -4.65 -3.03 -27.15
C TYR A 507 -3.72 -4.17 -26.78
N GLU A 508 -4.16 -5.41 -26.97
CA GLU A 508 -3.42 -6.62 -26.65
C GLU A 508 -3.49 -7.64 -27.78
N LYS A 509 -2.34 -8.26 -28.06
CA LYS A 509 -2.23 -9.43 -28.93
C LYS A 509 -1.31 -10.48 -28.33
N ASN A 510 -1.50 -11.74 -28.69
CA ASN A 510 -0.56 -12.79 -28.33
C ASN A 510 0.66 -12.81 -29.27
N PHE A 511 1.63 -13.70 -29.02
CA PHE A 511 2.86 -13.78 -29.83
C PHE A 511 2.63 -14.35 -31.23
N ASP A 512 1.53 -15.08 -31.44
CA ASP A 512 1.09 -15.54 -32.76
C ASP A 512 0.40 -14.43 -33.58
N GLY A 513 0.24 -13.25 -32.99
CA GLY A 513 -0.35 -12.07 -33.65
C GLY A 513 -1.87 -12.01 -33.59
N VAL A 514 -2.52 -12.91 -32.84
CA VAL A 514 -3.96 -12.90 -32.61
C VAL A 514 -4.32 -11.77 -31.66
N GLU A 515 -5.25 -10.90 -32.08
CA GLU A 515 -5.82 -9.86 -31.21
C GLU A 515 -6.60 -10.51 -30.07
N LYS A 516 -6.19 -10.21 -28.83
CA LYS A 516 -6.81 -10.73 -27.60
C LYS A 516 -7.71 -9.70 -26.94
N TYR A 517 -7.36 -8.41 -27.01
CA TYR A 517 -8.18 -7.35 -26.45
C TYR A 517 -7.99 -6.02 -27.18
N ARG A 518 -9.06 -5.25 -27.36
CA ARG A 518 -9.01 -3.86 -27.82
C ARG A 518 -10.12 -3.06 -27.18
N GLY A 519 -9.78 -2.05 -26.40
CA GLY A 519 -10.72 -1.25 -25.62
C GLY A 519 -10.46 0.24 -25.71
N LEU A 520 -11.54 1.01 -25.68
CA LEU A 520 -11.53 2.45 -25.47
C LEU A 520 -12.45 2.79 -24.31
N ARG A 521 -11.88 3.34 -23.23
CA ARG A 521 -12.61 3.86 -22.08
C ARG A 521 -12.55 5.38 -22.08
N LEU A 522 -13.72 6.00 -22.13
CA LEU A 522 -13.90 7.43 -21.90
C LEU A 522 -14.41 7.63 -20.48
N TYR A 523 -13.89 8.63 -19.78
CA TYR A 523 -14.34 8.92 -18.44
C TYR A 523 -14.32 10.43 -18.18
N VAL A 524 -15.09 10.84 -17.19
CA VAL A 524 -15.05 12.19 -16.63
C VAL A 524 -14.97 12.03 -15.12
N SER A 525 -13.91 12.57 -14.54
CA SER A 525 -13.73 12.66 -13.09
C SER A 525 -13.84 14.11 -12.63
N THR A 526 -14.43 14.35 -11.47
CA THR A 526 -14.59 15.69 -10.90
C THR A 526 -14.27 15.68 -9.41
N ASP A 527 -13.46 16.65 -9.00
CA ASP A 527 -13.26 17.00 -7.60
C ASP A 527 -14.24 18.10 -7.23
N LEU A 528 -15.00 17.89 -6.17
CA LEU A 528 -15.97 18.84 -5.65
C LEU A 528 -15.51 19.35 -4.28
N LYS A 529 -16.07 20.49 -3.86
CA LYS A 529 -15.92 20.98 -2.49
C LYS A 529 -16.34 19.89 -1.49
N GLY A 530 -15.67 19.84 -0.35
CA GLY A 530 -15.92 18.85 0.71
C GLY A 530 -15.08 17.57 0.60
N GLY A 531 -14.18 17.48 -0.38
CA GLY A 531 -13.42 16.26 -0.69
C GLY A 531 -14.24 15.22 -1.45
N ASN A 532 -15.43 15.60 -1.91
CA ASN A 532 -16.32 14.72 -2.66
C ASN A 532 -15.77 14.51 -4.07
N THR A 533 -15.78 13.28 -4.56
CA THR A 533 -15.36 12.98 -5.93
C THR A 533 -16.42 12.17 -6.66
N PHE A 534 -16.49 12.36 -7.97
CA PHE A 534 -17.40 11.63 -8.83
C PHE A 534 -16.70 11.27 -10.14
N THR A 535 -16.86 10.03 -10.57
CA THR A 535 -16.33 9.54 -11.84
C THR A 535 -17.41 8.77 -12.58
N ILE A 536 -17.65 9.13 -13.84
CA ILE A 536 -18.44 8.32 -14.78
C ILE A 536 -17.48 7.80 -15.83
N SER A 537 -17.65 6.55 -16.26
CA SER A 537 -16.96 6.02 -17.41
C SER A 537 -17.86 5.19 -18.33
N TYR A 538 -17.54 5.24 -19.61
CA TYR A 538 -18.08 4.37 -20.64
C TYR A 538 -16.90 3.66 -21.31
N GLU A 539 -17.00 2.35 -21.45
CA GLU A 539 -16.00 1.52 -22.10
C GLU A 539 -16.64 0.73 -23.23
N ASN A 540 -15.98 0.71 -24.38
CA ASN A 540 -16.30 -0.15 -25.51
C ASN A 540 -15.08 -1.00 -25.83
N TYR A 541 -15.22 -2.31 -25.77
CA TYR A 541 -14.10 -3.23 -25.98
C TYR A 541 -14.50 -4.47 -26.77
N SER A 542 -13.52 -5.06 -27.42
CA SER A 542 -13.58 -6.41 -27.97
C SER A 542 -12.57 -7.27 -27.23
N GLU A 543 -12.92 -8.51 -26.95
CA GLU A 543 -12.04 -9.47 -26.28
C GLU A 543 -12.17 -10.85 -26.93
N ARG A 544 -11.05 -11.57 -27.03
CA ARG A 544 -11.01 -12.97 -27.47
C ARG A 544 -10.56 -13.84 -26.31
N PHE A 545 -11.40 -14.79 -25.94
CA PHE A 545 -11.18 -15.72 -24.84
C PHE A 545 -11.47 -17.16 -25.30
N LEU A 546 -10.57 -18.10 -25.02
CA LEU A 546 -10.64 -19.50 -25.52
C LEU A 546 -10.97 -19.56 -27.02
N ASN A 547 -10.29 -18.73 -27.80
CA ASN A 547 -10.46 -18.55 -29.26
C ASN A 547 -11.82 -18.00 -29.73
N VAL A 548 -12.78 -17.74 -28.85
CA VAL A 548 -14.08 -17.11 -29.18
C VAL A 548 -13.96 -15.60 -29.08
N GLU A 549 -14.43 -14.89 -30.11
CA GLU A 549 -14.42 -13.43 -30.15
C GLU A 549 -15.73 -12.83 -29.62
N PHE A 550 -15.61 -11.85 -28.73
CA PHE A 550 -16.71 -11.09 -28.15
C PHE A 550 -16.57 -9.62 -28.54
N PRO A 551 -17.12 -9.22 -29.70
CA PRO A 551 -16.96 -7.86 -30.19
C PRO A 551 -17.93 -6.89 -29.51
N HIS A 552 -17.49 -5.64 -29.36
CA HIS A 552 -18.33 -4.49 -28.98
C HIS A 552 -19.07 -4.68 -27.65
N ASN A 553 -18.41 -5.26 -26.65
CA ASN A 553 -18.87 -5.23 -25.28
C ASN A 553 -18.86 -3.78 -24.77
N ARG A 554 -19.96 -3.38 -24.15
CA ARG A 554 -20.16 -2.01 -23.66
C ARG A 554 -20.43 -2.04 -22.18
N THR A 555 -19.67 -1.27 -21.43
CA THR A 555 -19.80 -1.15 -19.98
C THR A 555 -19.97 0.32 -19.62
N PHE A 556 -20.98 0.60 -18.80
CA PHE A 556 -21.15 1.89 -18.16
C PHE A 556 -20.86 1.73 -16.67
N SER A 557 -20.11 2.66 -16.10
CA SER A 557 -19.78 2.65 -14.68
C SER A 557 -19.85 4.05 -14.12
N PHE A 558 -20.21 4.14 -12.85
CA PHE A 558 -20.04 5.37 -12.08
C PHE A 558 -19.62 5.05 -10.66
N GLN A 559 -18.84 5.95 -10.10
CA GLN A 559 -18.35 5.88 -8.73
C GLN A 559 -18.47 7.26 -8.10
N PHE A 560 -18.94 7.29 -6.86
CA PHE A 560 -18.85 8.49 -6.04
C PHE A 560 -18.23 8.17 -4.69
N PHE A 561 -17.48 9.13 -4.19
CA PHE A 561 -16.96 9.15 -2.84
C PHE A 561 -17.43 10.45 -2.20
N LEU A 562 -18.25 10.34 -1.16
CA LEU A 562 -18.96 11.46 -0.56
C LEU A 562 -18.74 11.54 0.95
N PHE A 563 -18.75 12.77 1.45
CA PHE A 563 -18.73 13.14 2.86
C PHE A 563 -19.99 13.94 3.20
N PRO A 564 -21.16 13.27 3.34
CA PRO A 564 -22.41 13.96 3.63
C PRO A 564 -22.39 14.70 4.97
N PHE A 565 -21.63 14.20 5.96
CA PHE A 565 -21.46 14.79 7.28
C PHE A 565 -20.02 14.64 7.75
N GLU A 566 -19.60 15.44 8.75
CA GLU A 566 -18.25 15.36 9.34
C GLU A 566 -17.95 13.99 10.00
N TRP A 567 -19.00 13.26 10.40
CA TRP A 567 -18.93 11.94 11.01
C TRP A 567 -19.30 10.79 10.05
N ALA A 568 -19.53 11.05 8.76
CA ALA A 568 -19.97 10.02 7.82
C ALA A 568 -19.31 10.14 6.45
N SER A 569 -18.82 9.03 5.92
CA SER A 569 -18.35 8.92 4.53
C SER A 569 -18.98 7.72 3.83
N THR A 570 -19.19 7.86 2.53
CA THR A 570 -19.76 6.80 1.70
C THR A 570 -19.03 6.70 0.37
N GLU A 571 -18.75 5.48 -0.05
CA GLU A 571 -18.30 5.16 -1.39
C GLU A 571 -19.34 4.27 -2.04
N PHE A 572 -19.73 4.61 -3.25
CA PHE A 572 -20.59 3.76 -4.05
C PHE A 572 -19.98 3.61 -5.43
N SER A 573 -19.94 2.39 -5.92
CA SER A 573 -19.54 2.08 -7.29
C SER A 573 -20.58 1.17 -7.92
N PHE A 574 -20.93 1.47 -9.16
CA PHE A 574 -21.82 0.66 -9.97
C PHE A 574 -21.21 0.50 -11.36
N SER A 575 -21.33 -0.69 -11.92
CA SER A 575 -20.96 -1.01 -13.28
C SER A 575 -21.98 -1.96 -13.88
N ALA A 576 -22.43 -1.70 -15.10
CA ALA A 576 -23.32 -2.58 -15.82
C ALA A 576 -23.03 -2.55 -17.32
N GLY A 577 -23.16 -3.71 -17.96
CA GLY A 577 -22.81 -3.82 -19.37
C GLY A 577 -22.86 -5.25 -19.90
N LYS A 578 -22.46 -5.39 -21.16
CA LYS A 578 -22.18 -6.69 -21.76
C LYS A 578 -20.78 -7.14 -21.35
N GLY A 579 -20.63 -8.41 -21.01
CA GLY A 579 -19.36 -9.04 -20.68
C GLY A 579 -19.35 -10.52 -21.05
N ILE A 580 -18.33 -11.22 -20.57
CA ILE A 580 -18.06 -12.62 -20.93
C ILE A 580 -18.25 -13.49 -19.70
N MET A 581 -18.91 -14.64 -19.85
CA MET A 581 -18.83 -15.73 -18.88
C MET A 581 -17.60 -16.55 -19.21
N TYR A 582 -16.59 -16.51 -18.34
CA TYR A 582 -15.30 -17.18 -18.51
C TYR A 582 -15.39 -18.66 -18.09
N GLU A 583 -16.25 -19.39 -18.78
CA GLU A 583 -16.39 -20.84 -18.69
C GLU A 583 -15.88 -21.49 -19.99
N ASP A 584 -15.79 -22.81 -20.03
CA ASP A 584 -15.49 -23.56 -21.25
C ASP A 584 -16.72 -24.38 -21.67
N PRO A 585 -17.42 -24.02 -22.76
CA PRO A 585 -17.14 -22.92 -23.69
C PRO A 585 -17.62 -21.55 -23.16
N PRO A 586 -16.97 -20.43 -23.55
CA PRO A 586 -17.35 -19.11 -23.08
C PRO A 586 -18.53 -18.53 -23.85
N PHE A 587 -19.34 -17.70 -23.19
CA PHE A 587 -20.51 -17.08 -23.82
C PHE A 587 -20.79 -15.64 -23.33
N SER A 588 -21.58 -14.90 -24.10
CA SER A 588 -21.94 -13.51 -23.79
C SER A 588 -22.96 -13.44 -22.66
N VAL A 589 -22.74 -12.53 -21.71
CA VAL A 589 -23.68 -12.25 -20.62
C VAL A 589 -23.81 -10.75 -20.39
N TYR A 590 -24.88 -10.34 -19.72
CA TYR A 590 -24.98 -9.02 -19.13
C TYR A 590 -24.54 -9.09 -17.67
N LYS A 591 -23.62 -8.23 -17.27
CA LYS A 591 -23.11 -8.17 -15.89
C LYS A 591 -23.56 -6.88 -15.24
N SER A 592 -23.90 -6.97 -13.95
CA SER A 592 -24.05 -5.82 -13.06
C SER A 592 -23.20 -6.08 -11.83
N LEU A 593 -22.39 -5.10 -11.46
CA LEU A 593 -21.61 -5.09 -10.23
C LEU A 593 -21.94 -3.80 -9.49
N TRP A 594 -22.33 -3.90 -8.23
CA TRP A 594 -22.44 -2.74 -7.37
C TRP A 594 -21.78 -3.00 -6.03
N SER A 595 -21.20 -1.96 -5.46
CA SER A 595 -20.72 -1.97 -4.09
C SER A 595 -20.99 -0.64 -3.42
N ILE A 596 -21.33 -0.72 -2.15
CA ILE A 596 -21.45 0.42 -1.26
C ILE A 596 -20.58 0.17 -0.04
N TYR A 597 -19.87 1.20 0.39
CA TYR A 597 -19.13 1.25 1.62
C TYR A 597 -19.60 2.48 2.40
N LEU A 598 -20.05 2.30 3.62
CA LEU A 598 -20.48 3.35 4.52
C LEU A 598 -19.59 3.30 5.77
N SER A 599 -19.00 4.41 6.15
CA SER A 599 -18.27 4.57 7.41
C SER A 599 -18.94 5.65 8.26
N LEU A 600 -19.31 5.28 9.48
CA LEU A 600 -19.95 6.15 10.46
C LEU A 600 -19.05 6.28 11.68
N ASN A 601 -18.86 7.51 12.13
CA ASN A 601 -17.95 7.90 13.21
C ASN A 601 -18.65 8.77 14.26
N PRO A 602 -19.62 8.22 15.01
CA PRO A 602 -20.36 9.01 16.01
C PRO A 602 -19.44 9.67 17.06
N SER A 603 -18.26 9.09 17.32
CA SER A 603 -17.21 9.64 18.18
C SER A 603 -15.81 9.22 17.76
N TYR A 604 -14.79 9.92 18.26
CA TYR A 604 -13.36 9.64 18.00
C TYR A 604 -12.82 8.33 18.58
N ASN A 605 -13.65 7.51 19.23
CA ASN A 605 -13.28 6.20 19.73
C ASN A 605 -14.23 5.09 19.26
N PHE A 606 -15.18 5.41 18.38
CA PHE A 606 -16.20 4.47 17.91
C PHE A 606 -16.44 4.62 16.42
N ASN A 607 -16.25 3.53 15.70
CA ASN A 607 -16.42 3.48 14.25
C ASN A 607 -17.27 2.26 13.88
N ILE A 608 -18.21 2.48 12.96
CA ILE A 608 -19.00 1.42 12.34
C ILE A 608 -18.82 1.54 10.83
N THR A 609 -18.46 0.43 10.21
CA THR A 609 -18.36 0.33 8.76
C THR A 609 -19.30 -0.75 8.26
N PHE A 610 -19.97 -0.45 7.15
CA PHE A 610 -20.81 -1.39 6.42
C PHE A 610 -20.34 -1.43 4.98
N SER A 611 -20.06 -2.61 4.46
CA SER A 611 -19.80 -2.81 3.04
C SER A 611 -20.74 -3.85 2.50
N ALA A 612 -21.37 -3.56 1.37
CA ALA A 612 -22.15 -4.53 0.62
C ALA A 612 -21.66 -4.51 -0.82
N SER A 613 -21.37 -5.68 -1.38
CA SER A 613 -21.00 -5.84 -2.78
C SER A 613 -21.82 -6.95 -3.40
N THR A 614 -22.24 -6.79 -4.64
CA THR A 614 -23.00 -7.81 -5.37
C THR A 614 -22.63 -7.81 -6.84
N SER A 615 -22.22 -8.98 -7.31
CA SER A 615 -21.99 -9.29 -8.72
C SER A 615 -23.16 -10.14 -9.22
N SER A 616 -23.73 -9.82 -10.38
CA SER A 616 -24.83 -10.58 -10.98
C SER A 616 -24.63 -10.72 -12.49
N GLY A 617 -24.89 -11.92 -13.00
CA GLY A 617 -24.85 -12.25 -14.43
C GLY A 617 -26.24 -12.61 -14.95
N TYR A 618 -26.52 -12.22 -16.19
CA TYR A 618 -27.83 -12.40 -16.83
C TYR A 618 -27.69 -12.81 -18.29
N GLU A 619 -28.63 -13.62 -18.78
CA GLU A 619 -28.66 -14.09 -20.17
C GLU A 619 -29.18 -12.99 -21.11
N ASN A 620 -30.27 -12.30 -20.74
CA ASN A 620 -31.03 -11.43 -21.63
C ASN A 620 -31.23 -10.01 -21.07
N MET A 621 -30.34 -9.04 -21.35
CA MET A 621 -30.42 -7.64 -20.88
C MET A 621 -30.98 -7.51 -19.45
N PHE A 622 -30.29 -8.11 -18.48
CA PHE A 622 -30.67 -8.11 -17.06
C PHE A 622 -31.97 -8.86 -16.72
N LYS A 623 -32.44 -9.74 -17.62
CA LYS A 623 -33.47 -10.76 -17.40
C LYS A 623 -32.82 -12.14 -17.37
N GLN A 624 -33.44 -13.07 -16.65
CA GLN A 624 -32.93 -14.44 -16.43
C GLN A 624 -31.52 -14.43 -15.83
N LYS A 625 -31.49 -14.40 -14.49
CA LYS A 625 -30.24 -14.37 -13.72
C LYS A 625 -29.56 -15.73 -13.79
N ILE A 626 -28.30 -15.74 -14.23
CA ILE A 626 -27.45 -16.93 -14.33
C ILE A 626 -26.76 -17.18 -12.99
N TYR A 627 -26.18 -16.13 -12.42
CA TYR A 627 -25.54 -16.17 -11.11
C TYR A 627 -25.77 -14.86 -10.36
N GLN A 628 -25.66 -14.93 -9.03
CA GLN A 628 -25.50 -13.77 -8.18
C GLN A 628 -24.63 -14.14 -6.99
N ALA A 629 -23.62 -13.33 -6.75
CA ALA A 629 -22.74 -13.40 -5.59
C ALA A 629 -22.80 -12.08 -4.83
N SER A 630 -23.15 -12.15 -3.55
CA SER A 630 -23.31 -11.02 -2.65
C SER A 630 -22.47 -11.23 -1.40
N VAL A 631 -21.69 -10.22 -1.04
CA VAL A 631 -20.89 -10.19 0.19
C VAL A 631 -21.28 -8.98 1.01
N LEU A 632 -21.65 -9.22 2.26
CA LEU A 632 -22.02 -8.19 3.22
C LEU A 632 -21.02 -8.26 4.38
N VAL A 633 -20.41 -7.13 4.72
CA VAL A 633 -19.51 -7.03 5.88
C VAL A 633 -19.96 -5.87 6.74
N SER A 634 -20.12 -6.11 8.04
CA SER A 634 -20.19 -5.05 9.04
C SER A 634 -19.01 -5.16 9.98
N LYS A 635 -18.36 -4.04 10.27
CA LYS A 635 -17.22 -3.98 11.18
C LYS A 635 -17.41 -2.84 12.16
N ILE A 636 -17.42 -3.21 13.43
CA ILE A 636 -17.57 -2.30 14.57
C ILE A 636 -16.24 -2.27 15.30
N ASN A 637 -15.68 -1.07 15.51
CA ASN A 637 -14.45 -0.86 16.26
C ASN A 637 -14.74 0.10 17.43
N LEU A 638 -14.34 -0.30 18.63
CA LEU A 638 -14.43 0.51 19.85
C LEU A 638 -13.06 0.60 20.52
N GLY A 639 -12.54 1.82 20.64
CA GLY A 639 -11.35 2.13 21.41
C GLY A 639 -11.69 2.41 22.86
N LEU A 640 -11.21 1.57 23.78
CA LEU A 640 -11.37 1.77 25.22
C LEU A 640 -10.22 2.60 25.79
N SER A 641 -9.02 2.47 25.22
CA SER A 641 -7.84 3.30 25.51
C SER A 641 -6.90 3.29 24.28
N PRO A 642 -5.82 4.09 24.23
CA PRO A 642 -4.86 4.05 23.12
C PRO A 642 -4.27 2.66 22.82
N SER A 643 -4.19 1.80 23.84
CA SER A 643 -3.65 0.44 23.72
C SER A 643 -4.71 -0.66 23.79
N LEU A 644 -5.98 -0.37 24.11
CA LEU A 644 -7.02 -1.40 24.29
C LEU A 644 -8.20 -1.12 23.36
N SER A 645 -8.53 -2.09 22.50
CA SER A 645 -9.68 -2.01 21.61
C SER A 645 -10.46 -3.31 21.52
N VAL A 646 -11.73 -3.17 21.15
CA VAL A 646 -12.64 -4.27 20.84
C VAL A 646 -13.10 -4.10 19.41
N ARG A 647 -13.11 -5.21 18.67
CA ARG A 647 -13.57 -5.27 17.29
C ARG A 647 -14.55 -6.42 17.12
N LEU A 648 -15.61 -6.17 16.34
CA LEU A 648 -16.52 -7.20 15.86
C LEU A 648 -16.64 -7.08 14.35
N ILE A 649 -16.33 -8.15 13.63
CA ILE A 649 -16.60 -8.25 12.19
C ILE A 649 -17.69 -9.30 12.00
N ASN A 650 -18.73 -8.96 11.24
CA ASN A 650 -19.71 -9.90 10.73
C ASN A 650 -19.59 -9.92 9.22
N GLN A 651 -19.46 -11.10 8.62
CA GLN A 651 -19.30 -11.25 7.18
C GLN A 651 -20.25 -12.33 6.68
N TYR A 652 -21.10 -12.00 5.71
CA TYR A 652 -21.99 -12.94 5.05
C TYR A 652 -21.62 -13.07 3.58
N SER A 653 -21.56 -14.32 3.10
CA SER A 653 -21.43 -14.65 1.67
C SER A 653 -22.67 -15.43 1.21
N SER A 654 -23.31 -14.97 0.14
CA SER A 654 -24.46 -15.67 -0.45
C SER A 654 -24.08 -17.00 -1.09
N ASP A 655 -22.87 -17.11 -1.64
CA ASP A 655 -22.44 -18.27 -2.43
C ASP A 655 -22.23 -19.48 -1.53
N SER A 656 -21.57 -19.27 -0.40
CA SER A 656 -21.40 -20.32 0.61
C SER A 656 -22.64 -20.44 1.52
N GLY A 657 -23.44 -19.37 1.64
CA GLY A 657 -24.52 -19.25 2.61
C GLY A 657 -24.02 -19.19 4.06
N THR A 658 -22.80 -18.70 4.26
CA THR A 658 -22.09 -18.66 5.55
C THR A 658 -22.08 -17.25 6.11
N LEU A 659 -22.39 -17.12 7.40
CA LEU A 659 -22.15 -15.94 8.22
C LEU A 659 -20.97 -16.22 9.15
N SER A 660 -19.87 -15.51 8.95
CA SER A 660 -18.70 -15.55 9.81
C SER A 660 -18.69 -14.38 10.79
N ILE A 661 -18.45 -14.65 12.07
CA ILE A 661 -18.44 -13.67 13.15
C ILE A 661 -17.08 -13.71 13.84
N TYR A 662 -16.41 -12.55 13.92
CA TYR A 662 -15.04 -12.41 14.41
C TYR A 662 -14.94 -11.34 15.52
N PRO A 663 -15.29 -11.67 16.77
CA PRO A 663 -14.96 -10.80 17.90
C PRO A 663 -13.47 -10.89 18.22
N LEU A 664 -12.85 -9.74 18.50
CA LEU A 664 -11.45 -9.63 18.87
C LEU A 664 -11.27 -8.54 19.93
N ILE A 665 -10.63 -8.90 21.04
CA ILE A 665 -10.08 -7.97 22.02
C ILE A 665 -8.59 -7.85 21.74
N SER A 666 -8.11 -6.62 21.62
CA SER A 666 -6.72 -6.30 21.31
C SER A 666 -6.12 -5.37 22.36
N TYR A 667 -5.03 -5.82 22.98
CA TYR A 667 -4.18 -4.98 23.81
C TYR A 667 -2.78 -4.84 23.19
N LEU A 668 -2.47 -3.62 22.75
CA LEU A 668 -1.29 -3.23 21.98
C LEU A 668 -0.59 -2.01 22.61
N PRO A 669 0.22 -2.19 23.69
CA PRO A 669 0.98 -1.09 24.30
C PRO A 669 2.00 -0.45 23.34
N THR A 670 2.56 -1.26 22.47
CA THR A 670 3.43 -0.87 21.35
C THR A 670 3.01 -1.66 20.11
N PRO A 671 3.47 -1.28 18.90
CA PRO A 671 3.19 -2.08 17.70
C PRO A 671 3.73 -3.52 17.76
N PHE A 672 4.68 -3.81 18.65
CA PHE A 672 5.36 -5.10 18.74
C PHE A 672 5.01 -5.92 20.00
N ASP A 673 4.27 -5.32 20.95
CA ASP A 673 3.73 -5.98 22.14
C ASP A 673 2.25 -6.27 21.92
N ILE A 674 1.91 -7.55 21.90
CA ILE A 674 0.60 -7.98 21.41
C ILE A 674 -0.04 -8.94 22.39
N PHE A 675 -1.26 -8.63 22.78
CA PHE A 675 -2.15 -9.55 23.45
C PHE A 675 -3.50 -9.58 22.72
N TYR A 676 -3.84 -10.74 22.17
CA TYR A 676 -5.10 -10.96 21.46
C TYR A 676 -5.89 -12.08 22.11
N VAL A 677 -7.19 -11.85 22.24
CA VAL A 677 -8.19 -12.86 22.57
C VAL A 677 -9.33 -12.72 21.59
N GLY A 678 -9.62 -13.78 20.84
CA GLY A 678 -10.65 -13.74 19.84
C GLY A 678 -11.22 -15.10 19.53
N CYS A 679 -12.30 -15.09 18.74
CA CYS A 679 -12.81 -16.30 18.13
C CYS A 679 -13.26 -16.05 16.69
N ILE A 680 -13.42 -17.14 15.97
CA ILE A 680 -14.00 -17.22 14.64
C ILE A 680 -15.21 -18.15 14.78
N LEU A 681 -16.39 -17.68 14.41
CA LEU A 681 -17.61 -18.46 14.41
C LEU A 681 -18.15 -18.48 12.98
N ASP A 682 -18.20 -19.65 12.35
CA ASP A 682 -18.82 -19.82 11.04
C ASP A 682 -20.19 -20.47 11.21
N CYS A 683 -21.24 -19.76 10.79
CA CYS A 683 -22.62 -20.20 10.89
C CYS A 683 -23.23 -20.37 9.49
N SER A 684 -24.03 -21.41 9.27
CA SER A 684 -24.86 -21.53 8.07
C SER A 684 -26.15 -20.74 8.25
N LEU A 685 -26.59 -20.07 7.17
CA LEU A 685 -27.86 -19.37 7.06
C LEU A 685 -28.78 -19.94 5.98
N LYS A 686 -28.48 -21.12 5.41
CA LYS A 686 -29.25 -21.69 4.29
C LYS A 686 -30.70 -22.09 4.65
N SER A 687 -30.98 -22.47 5.89
CA SER A 687 -32.32 -22.88 6.35
C SER A 687 -32.63 -22.49 7.79
N SER A 688 -31.63 -22.54 8.68
CA SER A 688 -31.68 -22.03 10.05
C SER A 688 -30.27 -21.64 10.49
N LEU A 689 -30.15 -20.75 11.48
CA LEU A 689 -28.86 -20.37 12.05
C LEU A 689 -28.25 -21.57 12.78
N ARG A 690 -27.21 -22.17 12.19
CA ARG A 690 -26.49 -23.31 12.77
C ARG A 690 -24.98 -23.04 12.76
N LEU A 691 -24.33 -23.17 13.90
CA LEU A 691 -22.87 -23.14 13.99
C LEU A 691 -22.27 -24.33 13.24
N LEU A 692 -21.39 -24.05 12.28
CA LEU A 692 -20.66 -25.03 11.47
C LEU A 692 -19.30 -25.35 12.08
N LYS A 693 -18.55 -24.30 12.41
CA LYS A 693 -17.19 -24.38 12.93
C LYS A 693 -16.97 -23.25 13.92
N TYR A 694 -16.17 -23.50 14.95
CA TYR A 694 -15.59 -22.42 15.72
C TYR A 694 -14.10 -22.60 15.97
N GLN A 695 -13.39 -21.48 16.06
CA GLN A 695 -12.01 -21.44 16.49
C GLN A 695 -11.83 -20.36 17.53
N ALA A 696 -11.40 -20.70 18.74
CA ALA A 696 -10.99 -19.72 19.75
C ALA A 696 -9.47 -19.65 19.79
N PHE A 697 -8.92 -18.45 20.02
CA PHE A 697 -7.49 -18.29 20.16
C PHE A 697 -7.09 -17.22 21.18
N VAL A 698 -5.94 -17.45 21.80
CA VAL A 698 -5.22 -16.49 22.62
C VAL A 698 -3.82 -16.38 22.07
N LYS A 699 -3.29 -15.16 22.03
CA LYS A 699 -1.93 -14.91 21.57
C LYS A 699 -1.24 -13.86 22.41
N VAL A 700 0.04 -14.10 22.68
CA VAL A 700 0.94 -13.16 23.33
C VAL A 700 2.22 -13.00 22.50
N GLN A 701 2.71 -11.78 22.37
CA GLN A 701 4.00 -11.42 21.83
C GLN A 701 4.58 -10.27 22.65
N HIS A 702 5.88 -10.30 22.91
CA HIS A 702 6.56 -9.21 23.60
C HIS A 702 7.87 -8.88 22.89
N GLN A 703 8.19 -7.59 22.77
CA GLN A 703 9.45 -7.15 22.19
C GLN A 703 10.51 -6.91 23.28
N PHE A 704 11.54 -7.76 23.27
CA PHE A 704 12.76 -7.53 24.04
C PHE A 704 13.72 -6.65 23.25
N LYS A 705 14.28 -5.63 23.90
CA LYS A 705 15.26 -4.70 23.31
C LYS A 705 16.57 -4.78 24.08
N LEU A 706 17.59 -5.41 23.48
CA LEU A 706 18.90 -5.68 24.05
C LEU A 706 19.98 -4.75 23.51
#